data_AF-A0AAN0SEC7-F1
#
_entry.id   AF-A0AAN0SEC7-F1
#
_cell.length_a   1.000
_cell.length_b   1.000
_cell.length_c   1.000
_cell.angle_alpha   90.00
_cell.angle_beta   90.00
_cell.angle_gamma   90.00
#
_symmetry.space_group_name_H-M   'P 1'
#
loop_
_entity.id
_entity.type
_entity.pdbx_description
1 polymer ?
#
loop_
_entity_poly.entity_id
_entity_poly.type
_entity_poly.pdbx_seq_one_letter_code
_entity_poly.pdbx_strand_id
1 'polypeptide(L)'
;MLLPKRFASLSFKRSFVTISLIGLLIGCDEEVIVEQDTRDLDINPRATNFNLTIGMDFDNPPTGSKVSPQNVGKTYPVTIEELGSLLDVPSFDGSIAKSLTGLNALRFSDLRASEHRTVSFWFKLEETQPDQEVLSLMNGSHGEARSREPVLLLNTQDDTLELWRKYEGTQIPDTQLPSQLFSGVKVPRGEWVQLTMASNQHSTSVYLNGERVATGAPIALASMHLAFGASPGYGSHLEDIPSADVAMDNIRVYSQAMGAQYAKALYHHDLGERRTLPVNNPVPSTGVTGVSSKDTLLQWSHPDEFKAQQDVTYKVLVSDRSDFSNVLYEWTTTDKALQTHSLLPETQYYWRVDVESSSDKVTGDVWQFTTEAASQNPDELTTMAYNIWHAGSAPDPLRSQEYVYEQIIHSGADVIFMQEAYGYQEALANRLGFEYRTSGANDNLAIFSRYPIVDELGNCDSHICGVRIDMGNGKQVDTYSIWLTSNNDIVNLLPDPSYSNQELVDTDDLARAQPLEDILTQIEKDSEQDIPVIVGGDFNTLSYVDTTAETNIFGRGNIDLPTMRVADSHNYVDSYREVNPDVLHNKCITWTPFFKGNSGAGRIDFILYKGDNLSAEESYCLLDDGHSEMHPSDHGAVLTRFSIY
;
A
#
# COMPACT_ATOMS: atom_id res chain seq x y z
N MET A 1 9.67 25.43 72.24
CA MET A 1 8.48 25.56 71.35
C MET A 1 8.72 24.69 70.12
N LEU A 2 7.78 23.95 69.56
CA LEU A 2 6.56 23.28 70.03
C LEU A 2 5.93 22.66 68.77
N LEU A 3 5.79 21.33 68.76
CA LEU A 3 4.84 20.56 67.92
C LEU A 3 3.39 21.02 68.23
N PRO A 4 2.33 20.73 67.42
CA PRO A 4 2.05 19.49 66.65
C PRO A 4 1.67 19.71 65.15
N LYS A 5 1.51 18.73 64.24
CA LYS A 5 0.98 17.32 64.22
C LYS A 5 -0.56 17.19 64.05
N ARG A 6 -0.96 16.57 62.93
CA ARG A 6 -2.05 15.57 62.71
C ARG A 6 -3.56 15.96 62.57
N PHE A 7 -4.12 15.41 61.47
CA PHE A 7 -5.33 14.56 61.35
C PHE A 7 -6.75 15.16 61.12
N ALA A 8 -7.44 14.48 60.18
CA ALA A 8 -8.82 13.99 60.24
C ALA A 8 -10.05 14.89 59.94
N SER A 9 -10.59 14.68 58.73
CA SER A 9 -11.90 14.00 58.51
C SER A 9 -13.20 14.80 58.27
N LEU A 10 -14.10 14.11 57.55
CA LEU A 10 -15.57 14.21 57.47
C LEU A 10 -16.27 15.47 56.88
N SER A 11 -16.70 15.30 55.62
CA SER A 11 -18.12 15.12 55.24
C SER A 11 -19.00 16.30 54.73
N PHE A 12 -19.60 16.05 53.56
CA PHE A 12 -21.02 16.25 53.19
C PHE A 12 -21.76 17.59 53.45
N LYS A 13 -22.03 18.34 52.37
CA LYS A 13 -23.35 18.40 51.65
C LYS A 13 -23.27 19.36 50.44
N ARG A 14 -23.67 18.94 49.23
CA ARG A 14 -25.04 18.84 48.64
C ARG A 14 -25.78 20.17 48.49
N SER A 15 -26.32 20.41 47.27
CA SER A 15 -27.67 20.96 46.92
C SER A 15 -27.67 21.32 45.42
N PHE A 16 -28.76 21.38 44.65
CA PHE A 16 -30.09 20.72 44.60
C PHE A 16 -30.75 21.19 43.27
N VAL A 17 -31.75 20.56 42.63
CA VAL A 17 -32.56 19.35 42.93
C VAL A 17 -32.35 18.32 41.78
N THR A 18 -33.19 17.37 41.31
CA THR A 18 -34.60 16.97 41.55
C THR A 18 -34.73 15.44 41.37
N ILE A 19 -35.71 14.79 42.00
CA ILE A 19 -35.94 13.33 41.98
C ILE A 19 -37.45 13.03 42.02
N SER A 20 -37.92 12.01 41.28
CA SER A 20 -39.02 11.03 41.55
C SER A 20 -39.54 10.46 40.22
N LEU A 21 -39.37 9.21 39.78
CA LEU A 21 -38.83 7.94 40.33
C LEU A 21 -39.81 7.05 41.16
N ILE A 22 -39.74 5.73 40.89
CA ILE A 22 -40.41 4.55 41.50
C ILE A 22 -41.81 4.25 40.93
N GLY A 23 -42.15 3.02 40.48
CA GLY A 23 -41.41 1.74 40.35
C GLY A 23 -42.34 0.63 39.79
N LEU A 24 -41.96 -0.63 39.59
CA LEU A 24 -40.70 -1.36 39.88
C LEU A 24 -40.69 -2.72 39.11
N LEU A 25 -39.50 -3.31 38.82
CA LEU A 25 -39.26 -4.70 38.31
C LEU A 25 -39.73 -4.95 36.83
N ILE A 26 -39.01 -5.61 35.91
CA ILE A 26 -37.72 -6.37 35.80
C ILE A 26 -37.14 -6.03 34.38
N GLY A 27 -35.86 -6.10 34.00
CA GLY A 27 -34.59 -6.36 34.72
C GLY A 27 -33.63 -7.27 33.91
N CYS A 28 -32.32 -7.00 33.96
CA CYS A 28 -31.18 -7.62 33.24
C CYS A 28 -31.07 -7.41 31.71
N ASP A 29 -30.08 -6.58 31.36
CA ASP A 29 -29.00 -6.80 30.37
C ASP A 29 -29.36 -7.32 28.95
N GLU A 30 -29.41 -6.38 28.00
CA GLU A 30 -29.04 -6.61 26.60
C GLU A 30 -27.86 -5.68 26.27
N GLU A 31 -26.82 -6.23 25.62
CA GLU A 31 -25.66 -5.46 25.19
C GLU A 31 -26.01 -4.59 23.97
N VAL A 32 -25.50 -3.35 23.93
CA VAL A 32 -25.46 -2.61 22.67
C VAL A 32 -24.33 -3.21 21.84
N ILE A 33 -24.64 -4.30 21.13
CA ILE A 33 -23.80 -4.84 20.08
C ILE A 33 -23.75 -3.77 18.99
N VAL A 34 -22.67 -2.99 19.00
CA VAL A 34 -22.22 -2.32 17.78
C VAL A 34 -21.70 -3.44 16.89
N GLU A 35 -22.48 -3.82 15.88
CA GLU A 35 -21.96 -4.61 14.76
C GLU A 35 -20.89 -3.76 14.08
N GLN A 36 -19.65 -3.94 14.52
CA GLN A 36 -18.48 -3.51 13.78
C GLN A 36 -18.55 -4.29 12.46
N ASP A 37 -18.68 -3.58 11.33
CA ASP A 37 -18.82 -4.15 9.99
C ASP A 37 -17.50 -4.84 9.57
N THR A 38 -17.23 -5.97 10.20
CA THR A 38 -16.15 -6.90 9.90
C THR A 38 -16.50 -7.66 8.64
N ARG A 39 -16.56 -6.94 7.53
CA ARG A 39 -16.30 -7.51 6.21
C ARG A 39 -14.97 -8.23 6.35
N ASP A 40 -14.94 -9.52 6.04
CA ASP A 40 -13.70 -10.27 5.97
C ASP A 40 -12.78 -9.58 4.96
N LEU A 41 -11.82 -8.80 5.49
CA LEU A 41 -10.63 -8.39 4.77
C LEU A 41 -9.74 -9.63 4.64
N ASP A 42 -10.19 -10.58 3.82
CA ASP A 42 -9.34 -11.60 3.24
C ASP A 42 -8.10 -10.88 2.69
N ILE A 43 -6.93 -11.16 3.26
CA ILE A 43 -5.67 -10.67 2.73
C ILE A 43 -5.60 -11.16 1.28
N ASN A 44 -5.74 -10.21 0.35
CA ASN A 44 -5.90 -10.47 -1.07
C ASN A 44 -4.91 -11.55 -1.52
N PRO A 45 -5.37 -12.73 -2.03
CA PRO A 45 -4.53 -13.90 -2.28
C PRO A 45 -3.55 -13.74 -3.46
N ARG A 46 -3.21 -12.50 -3.82
CA ARG A 46 -2.46 -12.08 -5.01
C ARG A 46 -1.12 -11.39 -4.71
N ALA A 47 -0.63 -11.41 -3.47
CA ALA A 47 0.73 -10.98 -3.09
C ALA A 47 1.83 -12.00 -3.53
N THR A 48 1.76 -12.47 -4.77
CA THR A 48 2.05 -13.86 -5.14
C THR A 48 3.39 -14.10 -5.83
N ASN A 49 4.43 -13.53 -5.24
CA ASN A 49 5.79 -14.07 -5.27
C ASN A 49 6.37 -13.83 -3.86
N PHE A 50 6.22 -14.81 -2.95
CA PHE A 50 6.74 -14.70 -1.59
C PHE A 50 8.21 -15.06 -1.58
N ASN A 51 9.05 -14.16 -2.13
CA ASN A 51 10.50 -14.37 -2.15
C ASN A 51 11.01 -14.51 -0.70
N LEU A 52 11.51 -15.70 -0.39
CA LEU A 52 12.09 -16.05 0.90
C LEU A 52 13.28 -15.12 1.17
N THR A 53 13.06 -14.17 2.09
CA THR A 53 14.05 -13.16 2.48
C THR A 53 15.05 -13.76 3.47
N ILE A 54 14.56 -14.66 4.35
CA ILE A 54 15.36 -15.56 5.18
C ILE A 54 14.63 -16.90 5.29
N GLY A 55 15.34 -18.02 5.20
CA GLY A 55 14.91 -19.30 5.71
C GLY A 55 15.98 -19.94 6.61
N MET A 56 15.54 -20.49 7.75
CA MET A 56 16.36 -21.26 8.68
C MET A 56 15.56 -22.43 9.27
N ASP A 57 15.89 -23.64 8.83
CA ASP A 57 15.84 -24.85 9.67
C ASP A 57 17.23 -25.04 10.33
N PHE A 58 17.38 -25.97 11.28
CA PHE A 58 18.66 -26.19 11.98
C PHE A 58 19.55 -27.30 11.40
N ASP A 59 19.10 -28.01 10.36
CA ASP A 59 19.89 -29.01 9.64
C ASP A 59 20.67 -28.41 8.45
N ASN A 60 20.19 -27.29 7.89
CA ASN A 60 20.81 -26.56 6.78
C ASN A 60 21.45 -25.23 7.21
N PRO A 61 22.46 -24.73 6.49
CA PRO A 61 22.93 -23.36 6.65
C PRO A 61 21.82 -22.36 6.31
N PRO A 62 21.59 -21.31 7.13
CA PRO A 62 20.55 -20.32 6.87
C PRO A 62 20.79 -19.59 5.55
N THR A 63 19.72 -19.39 4.79
CA THR A 63 19.75 -18.74 3.46
C THR A 63 18.91 -17.47 3.45
N GLY A 64 19.28 -16.47 2.64
CA GLY A 64 18.54 -15.21 2.59
C GLY A 64 19.14 -14.12 1.69
N SER A 65 18.45 -12.99 1.59
CA SER A 65 18.85 -11.80 0.81
C SER A 65 18.17 -10.54 1.35
N LYS A 66 18.84 -9.37 1.25
CA LYS A 66 18.31 -8.10 1.75
C LYS A 66 17.53 -7.36 0.66
N VAL A 67 16.23 -7.16 0.87
CA VAL A 67 15.34 -6.45 -0.06
C VAL A 67 15.08 -5.03 0.43
N SER A 68 15.95 -4.11 0.01
CA SER A 68 15.76 -2.65 0.05
C SER A 68 15.52 -2.16 -1.39
N PRO A 69 14.69 -1.11 -1.63
CA PRO A 69 14.42 -0.60 -2.98
C PRO A 69 15.69 -0.24 -3.78
N GLN A 70 16.75 0.21 -3.10
CA GLN A 70 18.05 0.58 -3.69
C GLN A 70 18.90 -0.64 -4.12
N ASN A 71 18.43 -1.86 -3.86
CA ASN A 71 19.20 -3.10 -3.94
C ASN A 71 18.44 -4.26 -4.63
N VAL A 72 17.46 -3.97 -5.48
CA VAL A 72 16.82 -4.95 -6.36
C VAL A 72 17.89 -5.80 -7.07
N GLY A 73 17.75 -7.12 -6.99
CA GLY A 73 18.68 -8.08 -7.60
C GLY A 73 19.99 -8.35 -6.84
N LYS A 74 20.21 -7.82 -5.62
CA LYS A 74 21.46 -8.04 -4.86
C LYS A 74 21.26 -8.92 -3.63
N THR A 75 22.00 -10.03 -3.55
CA THR A 75 22.04 -10.92 -2.38
C THR A 75 23.02 -10.39 -1.31
N TYR A 76 22.62 -10.40 -0.05
CA TYR A 76 23.49 -10.05 1.09
C TYR A 76 23.20 -11.01 2.27
N PRO A 77 24.22 -11.47 3.01
CA PRO A 77 24.02 -12.33 4.17
C PRO A 77 23.32 -11.57 5.30
N VAL A 78 22.47 -12.28 6.04
CA VAL A 78 21.90 -11.85 7.32
C VAL A 78 22.75 -12.41 8.45
N THR A 79 22.93 -11.62 9.51
CA THR A 79 23.70 -12.04 10.69
C THR A 79 22.76 -12.78 11.65
N ILE A 80 23.12 -14.00 12.06
CA ILE A 80 22.35 -14.81 13.02
C ILE A 80 23.24 -15.14 14.21
N GLU A 81 22.67 -15.05 15.41
CA GLU A 81 23.39 -15.12 16.68
C GLU A 81 22.55 -15.89 17.71
N GLU A 82 23.11 -16.96 18.26
CA GLU A 82 22.55 -17.63 19.45
C GLU A 82 22.93 -16.82 20.69
N LEU A 83 21.93 -16.26 21.38
CA LEU A 83 22.09 -15.60 22.67
C LEU A 83 21.83 -16.63 23.77
N GLY A 84 22.88 -16.96 24.53
CA GLY A 84 22.83 -17.99 25.57
C GLY A 84 23.35 -19.34 25.08
N SER A 85 22.66 -20.43 25.44
CA SER A 85 23.03 -21.79 25.02
C SER A 85 21.77 -22.55 24.64
N LEU A 86 21.51 -22.66 23.34
CA LEU A 86 20.35 -23.39 22.82
C LEU A 86 20.59 -24.90 22.83
N LEU A 87 19.54 -25.69 23.08
CA LEU A 87 19.62 -27.16 23.10
C LEU A 87 18.88 -27.75 21.89
N ASP A 88 19.49 -28.76 21.27
CA ASP A 88 18.88 -29.49 20.14
C ASP A 88 17.77 -30.43 20.65
N VAL A 89 16.59 -30.37 20.04
CA VAL A 89 15.42 -31.21 20.34
C VAL A 89 14.75 -31.67 19.03
N PRO A 90 13.98 -32.78 19.00
CA PRO A 90 13.32 -33.22 17.78
C PRO A 90 12.22 -32.26 17.31
N SER A 91 12.27 -31.89 16.02
CA SER A 91 11.24 -31.10 15.34
C SER A 91 9.99 -31.92 14.99
N PHE A 92 9.00 -31.28 14.37
CA PHE A 92 7.69 -31.85 14.03
C PHE A 92 7.75 -32.93 12.94
N ASP A 93 8.70 -32.83 12.02
CA ASP A 93 8.99 -33.79 10.93
C ASP A 93 10.08 -34.81 11.30
N GLY A 94 10.75 -34.62 12.44
CA GLY A 94 11.89 -35.41 12.90
C GLY A 94 13.27 -34.80 12.61
N SER A 95 13.34 -33.58 12.06
CA SER A 95 14.56 -32.76 11.94
C SER A 95 15.00 -32.18 13.30
N ILE A 96 16.03 -31.32 13.30
CA ILE A 96 16.51 -30.62 14.50
C ILE A 96 15.74 -29.31 14.72
N ALA A 97 15.20 -29.14 15.92
CA ALA A 97 14.70 -27.89 16.46
C ALA A 97 15.58 -27.39 17.61
N LYS A 98 15.46 -26.10 17.98
CA LYS A 98 16.13 -25.53 19.17
C LYS A 98 15.13 -25.28 20.30
N SER A 99 15.52 -25.64 21.52
CA SER A 99 14.85 -25.21 22.75
C SER A 99 15.39 -23.87 23.23
N LEU A 100 14.47 -22.94 23.52
CA LEU A 100 14.71 -21.62 24.10
C LEU A 100 13.98 -21.55 25.44
N THR A 101 14.65 -20.98 26.45
CA THR A 101 14.22 -20.98 27.86
C THR A 101 14.84 -19.78 28.58
N GLY A 102 14.12 -19.10 29.47
CA GLY A 102 14.69 -18.03 30.30
C GLY A 102 15.25 -16.87 29.45
N LEU A 103 16.55 -16.55 29.55
CA LEU A 103 17.17 -15.46 28.76
C LEU A 103 17.79 -15.92 27.42
N ASN A 104 17.55 -17.17 27.00
CA ASN A 104 17.98 -17.65 25.69
C ASN A 104 17.14 -17.00 24.56
N ALA A 105 17.80 -16.63 23.46
CA ALA A 105 17.13 -16.14 22.25
C ALA A 105 17.94 -16.48 20.99
N LEU A 106 17.27 -16.55 19.83
CA LEU A 106 17.91 -16.56 18.51
C LEU A 106 17.70 -15.19 17.85
N ARG A 107 18.77 -14.46 17.57
CA ARG A 107 18.72 -13.10 17.03
C ARG A 107 19.15 -13.05 15.56
N PHE A 108 18.23 -12.64 14.70
CA PHE A 108 18.48 -12.24 13.31
C PHE A 108 18.77 -10.72 13.28
N SER A 109 19.78 -10.29 12.52
CA SER A 109 20.22 -8.89 12.43
C SER A 109 20.58 -8.48 11.01
N ASP A 110 20.44 -7.18 10.71
CA ASP A 110 20.47 -6.59 9.36
C ASP A 110 19.26 -6.95 8.49
N LEU A 111 18.12 -7.24 9.12
CA LEU A 111 16.80 -7.41 8.50
C LEU A 111 16.25 -6.05 8.01
N ARG A 112 16.94 -5.40 7.08
CA ARG A 112 16.47 -4.15 6.45
C ARG A 112 15.47 -4.47 5.33
N ALA A 113 14.22 -4.65 5.74
CA ALA A 113 13.05 -4.92 4.90
C ALA A 113 12.06 -3.72 4.93
N SER A 114 11.20 -3.59 3.92
CA SER A 114 10.05 -2.68 3.95
C SER A 114 8.88 -3.26 4.78
N GLU A 115 7.92 -2.42 5.19
CA GLU A 115 6.97 -2.74 6.28
C GLU A 115 5.99 -3.91 6.01
N HIS A 116 5.83 -4.36 4.76
CA HIS A 116 4.81 -5.35 4.36
C HIS A 116 5.42 -6.74 4.15
N ARG A 117 5.31 -7.63 5.15
CA ARG A 117 6.08 -8.88 5.24
C ARG A 117 5.28 -10.01 5.89
N THR A 118 5.81 -11.22 5.78
CA THR A 118 5.32 -12.40 6.51
C THR A 118 6.44 -13.00 7.32
N VAL A 119 6.14 -13.37 8.56
CA VAL A 119 7.01 -14.20 9.41
C VAL A 119 6.27 -15.49 9.71
N SER A 120 6.91 -16.63 9.47
CA SER A 120 6.36 -17.95 9.76
C SER A 120 7.38 -18.80 10.49
N PHE A 121 6.95 -19.59 11.47
CA PHE A 121 7.80 -20.53 12.18
C PHE A 121 6.97 -21.66 12.80
N TRP A 122 7.60 -22.78 13.07
CA TRP A 122 7.05 -23.82 13.91
C TRP A 122 7.50 -23.61 15.36
N PHE A 123 6.60 -23.86 16.30
CA PHE A 123 6.90 -23.86 17.72
C PHE A 123 6.12 -24.96 18.46
N LYS A 124 6.65 -25.38 19.60
CA LYS A 124 6.00 -26.29 20.55
C LYS A 124 6.29 -25.81 21.96
N LEU A 125 5.25 -25.34 22.67
CA LEU A 125 5.37 -24.95 24.07
C LEU A 125 5.60 -26.19 24.94
N GLU A 126 6.50 -26.10 25.93
CA GLU A 126 6.64 -27.16 26.92
C GLU A 126 5.44 -27.15 27.91
N GLU A 127 5.10 -28.35 28.40
CA GLU A 127 3.97 -28.63 29.32
C GLU A 127 3.95 -27.69 30.54
N THR A 128 5.13 -27.40 31.07
CA THR A 128 5.36 -26.45 32.16
C THR A 128 6.05 -25.21 31.61
N GLN A 129 5.52 -24.03 31.95
CA GLN A 129 6.13 -22.74 31.69
C GLN A 129 6.71 -22.14 32.99
N PRO A 130 7.65 -21.18 32.92
CA PRO A 130 8.10 -20.37 34.05
C PRO A 130 6.94 -19.71 34.80
N ASP A 131 7.14 -19.47 36.11
CA ASP A 131 6.18 -18.79 37.00
C ASP A 131 6.15 -17.27 36.74
N GLN A 132 5.67 -16.88 35.56
CA GLN A 132 5.47 -15.51 35.10
C GLN A 132 4.20 -15.43 34.25
N GLU A 133 3.42 -14.36 34.41
CA GLU A 133 2.13 -14.14 33.72
C GLU A 133 2.28 -14.00 32.19
N VAL A 134 3.38 -13.39 31.74
CA VAL A 134 3.64 -13.07 30.33
C VAL A 134 5.06 -13.46 29.95
N LEU A 135 5.23 -14.16 28.83
CA LEU A 135 6.52 -14.63 28.32
C LEU A 135 6.71 -14.28 26.84
N SER A 136 7.95 -14.11 26.40
CA SER A 136 8.30 -13.71 25.03
C SER A 136 8.40 -14.91 24.09
N LEU A 137 7.86 -14.77 22.87
CA LEU A 137 8.06 -15.71 21.77
C LEU A 137 8.80 -15.06 20.58
N MET A 138 8.48 -13.81 20.26
CA MET A 138 9.15 -13.06 19.18
C MET A 138 9.19 -11.57 19.50
N ASN A 139 10.30 -10.89 19.18
CA ASN A 139 10.51 -9.49 19.55
C ASN A 139 11.32 -8.73 18.48
N GLY A 140 10.76 -7.63 17.97
CA GLY A 140 11.37 -6.77 16.94
C GLY A 140 12.00 -5.49 17.47
N SER A 141 13.06 -4.99 16.83
CA SER A 141 13.74 -3.75 17.20
C SER A 141 14.48 -3.07 16.04
N HIS A 142 14.46 -1.73 16.01
CA HIS A 142 15.29 -0.89 15.14
C HIS A 142 16.56 -0.34 15.83
N GLY A 143 16.90 -0.85 17.02
CA GLY A 143 17.97 -0.30 17.86
C GLY A 143 17.47 0.86 18.72
N GLU A 144 18.14 2.01 18.67
CA GLU A 144 17.79 3.20 19.47
C GLU A 144 16.50 3.90 19.00
N ALA A 145 16.07 3.67 17.75
CA ALA A 145 14.79 4.14 17.23
C ALA A 145 13.69 3.08 17.42
N ARG A 146 12.46 3.51 17.72
CA ARG A 146 11.27 2.66 17.76
C ARG A 146 10.25 3.12 16.73
N SER A 147 9.73 2.21 15.92
CA SER A 147 8.58 2.46 15.02
C SER A 147 7.92 1.15 14.64
N ARG A 148 6.63 0.97 14.93
CA ARG A 148 5.76 -0.13 14.45
C ARG A 148 6.30 -1.56 14.66
N GLU A 149 7.25 -1.80 15.57
CA GLU A 149 7.91 -3.11 15.72
C GLU A 149 7.04 -4.12 16.54
N PRO A 150 7.09 -5.44 16.24
CA PRO A 150 6.33 -6.47 16.93
C PRO A 150 6.87 -6.88 18.31
N VAL A 151 5.95 -7.27 19.19
CA VAL A 151 6.20 -8.19 20.30
C VAL A 151 5.10 -9.25 20.30
N LEU A 152 5.46 -10.51 20.12
CA LEU A 152 4.57 -11.66 20.29
C LEU A 152 4.82 -12.26 21.68
N LEU A 153 3.75 -12.29 22.47
CA LEU A 153 3.76 -12.71 23.87
C LEU A 153 2.82 -13.91 24.08
N LEU A 154 3.18 -14.76 25.03
CA LEU A 154 2.35 -15.82 25.58
C LEU A 154 1.83 -15.41 26.95
N ASN A 155 0.50 -15.44 27.14
CA ASN A 155 -0.14 -15.35 28.44
C ASN A 155 -0.22 -16.77 29.04
N THR A 156 0.47 -16.99 30.16
CA THR A 156 0.63 -18.33 30.75
C THR A 156 -0.54 -18.77 31.63
N GLN A 157 -1.45 -17.85 31.99
CA GLN A 157 -2.62 -18.16 32.82
C GLN A 157 -3.70 -18.91 32.03
N ASP A 158 -3.76 -18.69 30.72
CA ASP A 158 -4.82 -19.23 29.86
C ASP A 158 -4.33 -19.75 28.49
N ASP A 159 -3.02 -19.77 28.25
CA ASP A 159 -2.37 -20.25 27.02
C ASP A 159 -2.86 -19.54 25.75
N THR A 160 -2.83 -18.19 25.78
CA THR A 160 -3.15 -17.35 24.62
C THR A 160 -1.96 -16.54 24.13
N LEU A 161 -1.92 -16.32 22.81
CA LEU A 161 -1.00 -15.40 22.18
C LEU A 161 -1.57 -13.98 22.13
N GLU A 162 -0.70 -13.00 22.34
CA GLU A 162 -0.95 -11.58 22.14
C GLU A 162 0.12 -10.97 21.24
N LEU A 163 -0.27 -10.15 20.25
CA LEU A 163 0.67 -9.36 19.45
C LEU A 163 0.51 -7.89 19.77
N TRP A 164 1.63 -7.23 20.07
CA TRP A 164 1.72 -5.83 20.42
C TRP A 164 2.61 -5.05 19.45
N ARG A 165 2.26 -3.79 19.20
CA ARG A 165 2.97 -2.84 18.35
C ARG A 165 3.72 -1.80 19.18
N LYS A 166 5.04 -1.73 19.00
CA LYS A 166 5.90 -0.71 19.62
C LYS A 166 5.81 0.63 18.87
N TYR A 167 4.88 1.47 19.31
CA TYR A 167 4.78 2.90 18.95
C TYR A 167 4.48 3.17 17.47
N GLU A 168 4.09 4.42 17.19
CA GLU A 168 3.82 4.94 15.85
C GLU A 168 4.32 6.39 15.79
N GLY A 169 5.02 6.74 14.71
CA GLY A 169 5.68 8.05 14.56
C GLY A 169 6.99 8.17 15.35
N THR A 170 8.11 8.26 14.63
CA THR A 170 9.48 8.35 15.20
C THR A 170 9.78 9.66 15.97
N GLN A 171 8.83 10.59 16.04
CA GLN A 171 8.94 11.85 16.78
C GLN A 171 8.11 11.89 18.08
N ILE A 172 7.30 10.87 18.38
CA ILE A 172 6.52 10.85 19.63
C ILE A 172 7.45 10.39 20.79
N PRO A 173 7.48 11.10 21.94
CA PRO A 173 8.30 10.69 23.08
C PRO A 173 7.89 9.32 23.66
N ASP A 174 8.85 8.68 24.33
CA ASP A 174 8.81 7.31 24.87
C ASP A 174 7.89 7.17 26.12
N THR A 175 6.64 7.63 26.00
CA THR A 175 5.66 7.76 27.09
C THR A 175 4.26 7.28 26.75
N GLN A 176 3.95 6.99 25.48
CA GLN A 176 2.78 6.19 25.12
C GLN A 176 2.99 4.72 25.53
N LEU A 177 1.90 3.94 25.52
CA LEU A 177 1.95 2.49 25.73
C LEU A 177 1.96 1.75 24.38
N PRO A 178 2.57 0.55 24.28
CA PRO A 178 2.41 -0.32 23.14
C PRO A 178 0.93 -0.60 22.83
N SER A 179 0.58 -0.75 21.55
CA SER A 179 -0.80 -1.04 21.12
C SER A 179 -0.99 -2.55 20.98
N GLN A 180 -1.93 -3.16 21.71
CA GLN A 180 -2.33 -4.55 21.44
C GLN A 180 -3.06 -4.60 20.09
N LEU A 181 -2.65 -5.51 19.20
CA LEU A 181 -3.24 -5.69 17.87
C LEU A 181 -4.21 -6.86 17.81
N PHE A 182 -3.91 -7.93 18.56
CA PHE A 182 -4.83 -9.01 18.89
C PHE A 182 -4.41 -9.66 20.22
N SER A 183 -5.34 -10.39 20.82
CA SER A 183 -5.14 -11.24 22.00
C SER A 183 -6.11 -12.42 21.97
N GLY A 184 -5.99 -13.38 22.91
CA GLY A 184 -6.94 -14.47 23.06
C GLY A 184 -6.79 -15.66 22.09
N VAL A 185 -5.76 -15.65 21.23
CA VAL A 185 -5.48 -16.74 20.28
C VAL A 185 -4.91 -17.94 21.04
N LYS A 186 -5.74 -18.95 21.32
CA LYS A 186 -5.37 -20.16 22.09
C LYS A 186 -4.33 -21.00 21.36
N VAL A 187 -3.36 -21.54 22.11
CA VAL A 187 -2.32 -22.45 21.61
C VAL A 187 -2.13 -23.65 22.56
N PRO A 188 -1.98 -24.89 22.05
CA PRO A 188 -1.74 -26.07 22.88
C PRO A 188 -0.31 -26.08 23.46
N ARG A 189 -0.14 -26.77 24.60
CA ARG A 189 1.17 -27.21 25.10
C ARG A 189 1.46 -28.63 24.64
N GLY A 190 2.74 -29.00 24.55
CA GLY A 190 3.20 -30.33 24.15
C GLY A 190 3.07 -30.65 22.64
N GLU A 191 2.21 -29.93 21.91
CA GLU A 191 1.96 -30.12 20.48
C GLU A 191 2.72 -29.12 19.60
N TRP A 192 3.17 -29.56 18.42
CA TRP A 192 3.82 -28.71 17.42
C TRP A 192 2.78 -27.93 16.61
N VAL A 193 3.00 -26.63 16.48
CA VAL A 193 2.09 -25.68 15.83
C VAL A 193 2.89 -24.77 14.89
N GLN A 194 2.40 -24.55 13.68
CA GLN A 194 2.92 -23.51 12.80
C GLN A 194 2.17 -22.21 13.08
N LEU A 195 2.91 -21.14 13.39
CA LEU A 195 2.40 -19.77 13.38
C LEU A 195 2.85 -19.07 12.10
N THR A 196 1.92 -18.45 11.40
CA THR A 196 2.22 -17.52 10.31
C THR A 196 1.56 -16.17 10.61
N MET A 197 2.34 -15.09 10.64
CA MET A 197 1.86 -13.72 10.74
C MET A 197 2.15 -13.00 9.43
N ALA A 198 1.13 -12.40 8.81
CA ALA A 198 1.22 -11.71 7.53
C ALA A 198 0.69 -10.28 7.67
N SER A 199 1.50 -9.28 7.32
CA SER A 199 1.17 -7.87 7.49
C SER A 199 1.31 -7.08 6.19
N ASN A 200 0.22 -6.45 5.75
CA ASN A 200 0.18 -5.53 4.61
C ASN A 200 -0.14 -4.10 5.07
N GLN A 201 -0.37 -3.17 4.14
CA GLN A 201 -0.68 -1.77 4.46
C GLN A 201 -2.06 -1.54 5.12
N HIS A 202 -2.94 -2.54 5.16
CA HIS A 202 -4.29 -2.45 5.71
C HIS A 202 -4.47 -3.21 7.03
N SER A 203 -3.80 -4.35 7.21
CA SER A 203 -3.99 -5.24 8.36
C SER A 203 -2.81 -6.19 8.58
N THR A 204 -2.76 -6.79 9.76
CA THR A 204 -1.99 -8.01 10.05
C THR A 204 -2.93 -9.16 10.33
N SER A 205 -2.84 -10.27 9.59
CA SER A 205 -3.56 -11.52 9.91
C SER A 205 -2.63 -12.59 10.46
N VAL A 206 -3.23 -13.48 11.25
CA VAL A 206 -2.58 -14.53 12.02
C VAL A 206 -3.18 -15.86 11.61
N TYR A 207 -2.33 -16.83 11.29
CA TYR A 207 -2.72 -18.18 10.95
C TYR A 207 -2.06 -19.16 11.92
N LEU A 208 -2.84 -20.12 12.42
CA LEU A 208 -2.33 -21.30 13.13
C LEU A 208 -2.61 -22.53 12.26
N ASN A 209 -1.56 -23.32 12.00
CA ASN A 209 -1.65 -24.53 11.16
C ASN A 209 -2.36 -24.26 9.80
N GLY A 210 -2.09 -23.09 9.21
CA GLY A 210 -2.66 -22.65 7.94
C GLY A 210 -4.06 -22.00 7.99
N GLU A 211 -4.79 -22.07 9.11
CA GLU A 211 -6.14 -21.47 9.23
C GLU A 211 -6.09 -20.09 9.89
N ARG A 212 -6.87 -19.11 9.41
CA ARG A 212 -6.92 -17.75 9.98
C ARG A 212 -7.60 -17.77 11.36
N VAL A 213 -6.92 -17.24 12.37
CA VAL A 213 -7.42 -17.20 13.76
C VAL A 213 -7.60 -15.79 14.33
N ALA A 214 -6.90 -14.78 13.77
CA ALA A 214 -7.06 -13.38 14.17
C ALA A 214 -6.63 -12.42 13.05
N THR A 215 -7.12 -11.20 13.12
CA THR A 215 -6.70 -10.05 12.29
C THR A 215 -6.67 -8.80 13.17
N GLY A 216 -5.69 -7.91 12.93
CA GLY A 216 -5.52 -6.64 13.64
C GLY A 216 -4.94 -5.54 12.74
N ALA A 217 -4.70 -4.35 13.31
CA ALA A 217 -4.10 -3.22 12.59
C ALA A 217 -2.64 -3.51 12.16
N PRO A 218 -2.12 -2.86 11.10
CA PRO A 218 -0.86 -3.26 10.47
C PRO A 218 0.40 -2.99 11.30
N ILE A 219 1.41 -3.86 11.13
CA ILE A 219 2.69 -3.86 11.86
C ILE A 219 3.90 -4.20 10.98
N ALA A 220 5.08 -3.68 11.32
CA ALA A 220 6.33 -3.96 10.61
C ALA A 220 6.96 -5.29 11.09
N LEU A 221 6.48 -6.44 10.62
CA LEU A 221 6.88 -7.76 11.13
C LEU A 221 8.38 -8.12 10.97
N ALA A 222 9.15 -7.39 10.16
CA ALA A 222 10.55 -7.70 9.83
C ALA A 222 11.51 -6.55 10.22
N SER A 223 11.59 -6.27 11.52
CA SER A 223 12.48 -5.29 12.15
C SER A 223 13.96 -5.53 11.85
N MET A 224 14.80 -4.47 11.91
CA MET A 224 16.25 -4.56 11.66
C MET A 224 16.96 -5.62 12.52
N HIS A 225 16.50 -5.81 13.76
CA HIS A 225 16.77 -6.97 14.59
C HIS A 225 15.45 -7.68 14.93
N LEU A 226 15.39 -8.98 14.65
CA LEU A 226 14.26 -9.84 15.03
C LEU A 226 14.78 -10.98 15.92
N ALA A 227 14.28 -11.06 17.15
CA ALA A 227 14.63 -12.10 18.10
C ALA A 227 13.47 -13.09 18.27
N PHE A 228 13.79 -14.36 18.43
CA PHE A 228 12.88 -15.44 18.81
C PHE A 228 13.28 -15.99 20.18
N GLY A 229 12.31 -16.36 21.01
CA GLY A 229 12.50 -16.60 22.44
C GLY A 229 12.50 -15.29 23.23
N ALA A 230 13.51 -15.08 24.09
CA ALA A 230 13.57 -13.91 24.97
C ALA A 230 13.61 -12.56 24.22
N SER A 231 13.23 -11.50 24.93
CA SER A 231 13.33 -10.11 24.50
C SER A 231 14.61 -9.47 25.06
N PRO A 232 15.78 -9.57 24.39
CA PRO A 232 16.99 -8.89 24.85
C PRO A 232 16.83 -7.37 24.77
N GLY A 233 17.14 -6.67 25.86
CA GLY A 233 17.04 -5.22 25.96
C GLY A 233 17.99 -4.49 24.99
N TYR A 234 17.44 -3.90 23.92
CA TYR A 234 18.17 -3.12 22.92
C TYR A 234 18.57 -1.70 23.41
N GLY A 235 18.82 -1.53 24.71
CA GLY A 235 18.96 -0.21 25.35
C GLY A 235 17.65 0.55 25.58
N SER A 236 16.52 0.00 25.11
CA SER A 236 15.16 0.52 25.32
C SER A 236 14.69 0.42 26.77
N HIS A 237 13.84 1.35 27.22
CA HIS A 237 13.22 1.40 28.55
C HIS A 237 12.19 0.28 28.88
N LEU A 238 12.23 -0.86 28.18
CA LEU A 238 11.44 -2.06 28.46
C LEU A 238 12.36 -3.10 29.12
N GLU A 239 11.89 -3.76 30.18
CA GLU A 239 12.64 -4.80 30.88
C GLU A 239 12.81 -6.07 30.02
N ASP A 240 13.84 -6.87 30.31
CA ASP A 240 14.12 -8.13 29.60
C ASP A 240 13.01 -9.17 29.87
N ILE A 241 12.01 -9.26 28.99
CA ILE A 241 10.99 -10.32 29.04
C ILE A 241 11.65 -11.65 28.66
N PRO A 242 11.68 -12.67 29.53
CA PRO A 242 12.28 -13.95 29.20
C PRO A 242 11.46 -14.73 28.17
N SER A 243 12.11 -15.67 27.50
CA SER A 243 11.52 -16.66 26.61
C SER A 243 10.45 -17.46 27.34
N ALA A 244 9.37 -17.80 26.62
CA ALA A 244 8.62 -19.02 26.93
C ALA A 244 9.55 -20.23 26.88
N ASP A 245 9.27 -21.28 27.66
CA ASP A 245 9.99 -22.55 27.53
C ASP A 245 9.41 -23.27 26.30
N VAL A 246 10.14 -23.19 25.19
CA VAL A 246 9.60 -23.45 23.84
C VAL A 246 10.65 -24.11 22.94
N ALA A 247 10.24 -25.09 22.13
CA ALA A 247 11.01 -25.55 20.99
C ALA A 247 10.58 -24.78 19.73
N MET A 248 11.53 -24.38 18.87
CA MET A 248 11.26 -23.67 17.61
C MET A 248 12.09 -24.23 16.45
N ASP A 249 11.53 -24.15 15.24
CA ASP A 249 12.15 -24.59 13.98
C ASP A 249 11.50 -23.89 12.76
N ASN A 250 12.13 -24.03 11.58
CA ASN A 250 11.63 -23.61 10.28
C ASN A 250 11.20 -22.13 10.27
N ILE A 251 12.07 -21.28 10.81
CA ILE A 251 11.90 -19.83 10.90
C ILE A 251 12.12 -19.21 9.52
N ARG A 252 11.10 -18.55 8.99
CA ARG A 252 11.08 -17.99 7.62
C ARG A 252 10.51 -16.58 7.61
N VAL A 253 11.18 -15.69 6.88
CA VAL A 253 10.75 -14.31 6.65
C VAL A 253 10.58 -14.13 5.14
N TYR A 254 9.40 -13.70 4.70
CA TYR A 254 9.05 -13.54 3.28
C TYR A 254 8.86 -12.08 2.90
N SER A 255 9.23 -11.74 1.66
CA SER A 255 9.26 -10.36 1.15
C SER A 255 7.90 -9.67 0.98
N GLN A 256 6.78 -10.38 1.12
CA GLN A 256 5.41 -9.87 0.97
C GLN A 256 4.46 -10.49 2.02
N ALA A 257 3.21 -10.00 2.08
CA ALA A 257 2.19 -10.37 3.07
C ALA A 257 1.33 -11.57 2.62
N MET A 258 1.37 -12.68 3.34
CA MET A 258 0.81 -13.96 2.94
C MET A 258 -0.70 -14.08 3.11
N GLY A 259 -1.40 -14.33 2.00
CA GLY A 259 -2.84 -14.65 1.98
C GLY A 259 -3.12 -16.09 2.45
N ALA A 260 -4.34 -16.34 2.93
CA ALA A 260 -4.71 -17.56 3.66
C ALA A 260 -4.34 -18.87 2.94
N GLN A 261 -4.56 -18.96 1.62
CA GLN A 261 -4.23 -20.16 0.85
C GLN A 261 -2.73 -20.51 0.82
N TYR A 262 -1.85 -19.51 0.96
CA TYR A 262 -0.40 -19.71 1.01
C TYR A 262 0.08 -20.11 2.40
N ALA A 263 -0.48 -19.52 3.46
CA ALA A 263 -0.22 -19.99 4.83
C ALA A 263 -0.62 -21.46 4.98
N LYS A 264 -1.77 -21.83 4.42
CA LYS A 264 -2.26 -23.21 4.35
C LYS A 264 -1.39 -24.13 3.49
N ALA A 265 -0.93 -23.66 2.34
CA ALA A 265 0.02 -24.42 1.52
C ALA A 265 1.36 -24.62 2.23
N LEU A 266 1.86 -23.62 2.96
CA LEU A 266 3.10 -23.68 3.74
C LEU A 266 3.00 -24.69 4.89
N TYR A 267 1.89 -24.70 5.63
CA TYR A 267 1.61 -25.72 6.65
C TYR A 267 1.70 -27.15 6.09
N HIS A 268 0.95 -27.42 5.02
CA HIS A 268 0.91 -28.74 4.42
C HIS A 268 2.23 -29.14 3.75
N HIS A 269 2.94 -28.19 3.11
CA HIS A 269 4.26 -28.41 2.53
C HIS A 269 5.27 -28.87 3.58
N ASP A 270 5.30 -28.21 4.74
CA ASP A 270 6.22 -28.56 5.83
C ASP A 270 5.94 -29.97 6.38
N LEU A 271 4.67 -30.39 6.41
CA LEU A 271 4.28 -31.77 6.74
C LEU A 271 4.62 -32.80 5.64
N GLY A 272 5.30 -32.39 4.57
CA GLY A 272 5.63 -33.24 3.42
C GLY A 272 4.43 -33.57 2.52
N GLU A 273 3.29 -32.90 2.70
CA GLU A 273 2.16 -33.04 1.77
C GLU A 273 2.44 -32.30 0.47
N ARG A 274 2.39 -33.03 -0.64
CA ARG A 274 2.48 -32.43 -1.97
C ARG A 274 1.22 -31.63 -2.27
N ARG A 275 1.36 -30.33 -2.52
CA ARG A 275 0.29 -29.47 -3.03
C ARG A 275 0.79 -28.56 -4.13
N THR A 276 -0.11 -28.25 -5.07
CA THR A 276 0.05 -27.15 -6.02
C THR A 276 -1.04 -26.13 -5.71
N LEU A 277 -0.69 -24.85 -5.73
CA LEU A 277 -1.65 -23.75 -5.60
C LEU A 277 -2.15 -23.33 -7.00
N PRO A 278 -3.31 -22.66 -7.09
CA PRO A 278 -3.73 -22.03 -8.35
C PRO A 278 -2.72 -20.97 -8.78
N VAL A 279 -2.71 -20.67 -10.08
CA VAL A 279 -2.00 -19.50 -10.61
C VAL A 279 -2.70 -18.21 -10.18
N ASN A 280 -1.97 -17.10 -10.30
CA ASN A 280 -2.14 -15.89 -9.50
C ASN A 280 -1.49 -14.69 -10.26
N ASN A 281 -1.48 -13.45 -9.71
CA ASN A 281 -1.13 -12.22 -10.48
C ASN A 281 -1.83 -12.17 -11.86
N PRO A 282 -3.17 -12.17 -11.93
CA PRO A 282 -3.83 -11.97 -13.21
C PRO A 282 -3.47 -10.61 -13.80
N VAL A 283 -3.08 -10.61 -15.07
CA VAL A 283 -3.06 -9.45 -15.94
C VAL A 283 -4.00 -9.78 -17.11
N PRO A 284 -5.09 -9.01 -17.33
CA PRO A 284 -5.54 -7.88 -16.52
C PRO A 284 -5.97 -8.30 -15.10
N SER A 285 -5.70 -7.45 -14.11
CA SER A 285 -6.19 -7.57 -12.74
C SER A 285 -7.71 -7.62 -12.70
N THR A 286 -8.30 -8.26 -11.68
CA THR A 286 -9.75 -8.51 -11.71
C THR A 286 -10.55 -7.21 -11.59
N GLY A 287 -11.48 -7.01 -12.53
CA GLY A 287 -12.31 -5.80 -12.58
C GLY A 287 -11.68 -4.62 -13.33
N VAL A 288 -10.47 -4.75 -13.88
CA VAL A 288 -9.89 -3.75 -14.78
C VAL A 288 -10.81 -3.54 -16.01
N THR A 289 -10.96 -2.29 -16.41
CA THR A 289 -11.75 -1.87 -17.58
C THR A 289 -10.85 -1.15 -18.58
N GLY A 290 -11.35 -0.79 -19.76
CA GLY A 290 -10.53 -0.14 -20.80
C GLY A 290 -9.49 -1.06 -21.46
N VAL A 291 -9.54 -2.37 -21.20
CA VAL A 291 -8.57 -3.34 -21.73
C VAL A 291 -8.67 -3.41 -23.26
N SER A 292 -7.54 -3.39 -23.98
CA SER A 292 -7.60 -3.35 -25.44
C SER A 292 -8.28 -4.60 -26.01
N SER A 293 -9.30 -4.38 -26.85
CA SER A 293 -10.10 -5.42 -27.51
C SER A 293 -9.35 -6.15 -28.62
N LYS A 294 -8.34 -5.47 -29.20
CA LYS A 294 -7.56 -5.96 -30.35
C LYS A 294 -6.46 -6.91 -29.91
N ASP A 295 -5.77 -6.57 -28.82
CA ASP A 295 -4.48 -7.11 -28.42
C ASP A 295 -4.41 -7.27 -26.89
N THR A 296 -5.34 -8.03 -26.30
CA THR A 296 -5.33 -8.31 -24.85
C THR A 296 -4.23 -9.31 -24.48
N LEU A 297 -3.25 -8.86 -23.70
CA LEU A 297 -2.32 -9.74 -22.99
C LEU A 297 -3.03 -10.39 -21.79
N LEU A 298 -3.07 -11.72 -21.75
CA LEU A 298 -3.41 -12.50 -20.56
C LEU A 298 -2.12 -13.06 -19.95
N GLN A 299 -1.76 -12.70 -18.72
CA GLN A 299 -0.54 -13.16 -18.04
C GLN A 299 -0.82 -13.53 -16.58
N TRP A 300 -0.07 -14.49 -16.05
CA TRP A 300 -0.20 -14.99 -14.68
C TRP A 300 1.15 -15.38 -14.08
N SER A 301 1.32 -15.21 -12.77
CA SER A 301 2.36 -15.92 -12.02
C SER A 301 1.94 -17.39 -11.78
N HIS A 302 2.93 -18.23 -11.52
CA HIS A 302 2.73 -19.55 -10.92
C HIS A 302 3.47 -19.54 -9.58
N PRO A 303 2.87 -20.07 -8.51
CA PRO A 303 3.47 -20.09 -7.18
C PRO A 303 4.64 -21.08 -7.13
N ASP A 304 5.81 -20.58 -7.52
CA ASP A 304 7.03 -21.35 -7.70
C ASP A 304 7.57 -21.97 -6.38
N GLU A 305 7.12 -21.47 -5.21
CA GLU A 305 7.49 -21.93 -3.87
C GLU A 305 7.05 -23.38 -3.56
N PHE A 306 5.98 -23.88 -4.18
CA PHE A 306 5.40 -25.21 -3.91
C PHE A 306 5.71 -26.24 -5.02
N LYS A 307 6.84 -26.05 -5.72
CA LYS A 307 7.19 -26.84 -6.90
C LYS A 307 7.62 -28.28 -6.58
N ALA A 308 6.81 -29.23 -7.04
CA ALA A 308 7.17 -30.64 -7.14
C ALA A 308 6.72 -31.30 -8.47
N GLN A 309 6.87 -30.62 -9.61
CA GLN A 309 6.68 -31.17 -10.97
C GLN A 309 7.70 -30.56 -11.95
N GLN A 310 8.27 -31.41 -12.81
CA GLN A 310 8.59 -31.05 -14.20
C GLN A 310 7.34 -31.34 -15.05
N ASP A 311 7.26 -30.85 -16.28
CA ASP A 311 6.10 -31.05 -17.17
C ASP A 311 4.77 -30.43 -16.67
N VAL A 312 4.83 -29.15 -16.25
CA VAL A 312 3.63 -28.33 -15.96
C VAL A 312 3.12 -27.68 -17.25
N THR A 313 1.80 -27.68 -17.41
CA THR A 313 1.07 -26.98 -18.47
C THR A 313 -0.04 -26.12 -17.88
N TYR A 314 -0.42 -25.06 -18.60
CA TYR A 314 -1.47 -24.12 -18.26
C TYR A 314 -2.60 -24.24 -19.26
N LYS A 315 -3.82 -24.53 -18.79
CA LYS A 315 -5.04 -24.51 -19.60
C LYS A 315 -5.77 -23.20 -19.34
N VAL A 316 -5.67 -22.28 -20.29
CA VAL A 316 -6.31 -20.94 -20.25
C VAL A 316 -7.72 -21.06 -20.82
N LEU A 317 -8.72 -20.51 -20.11
CA LEU A 317 -10.11 -20.44 -20.58
C LEU A 317 -10.60 -18.99 -20.52
N VAL A 318 -11.33 -18.54 -21.55
CA VAL A 318 -12.03 -17.25 -21.60
C VAL A 318 -13.51 -17.49 -21.96
N SER A 319 -14.41 -16.76 -21.30
CA SER A 319 -15.85 -17.01 -21.26
C SER A 319 -16.62 -15.69 -21.14
N ASP A 320 -17.87 -15.63 -21.62
CA ASP A 320 -18.80 -14.51 -21.31
C ASP A 320 -19.65 -14.79 -20.04
N ARG A 321 -19.38 -15.90 -19.34
CA ARG A 321 -20.02 -16.29 -18.06
C ARG A 321 -19.00 -16.73 -17.01
N SER A 322 -19.19 -16.29 -15.77
CA SER A 322 -18.33 -16.63 -14.62
C SER A 322 -18.35 -18.11 -14.23
N ASP A 323 -19.40 -18.84 -14.60
CA ASP A 323 -19.52 -20.29 -14.39
C ASP A 323 -18.87 -21.13 -15.51
N PHE A 324 -18.32 -20.48 -16.55
CA PHE A 324 -17.76 -21.11 -17.76
C PHE A 324 -18.75 -22.02 -18.51
N SER A 325 -20.06 -21.76 -18.38
CA SER A 325 -21.11 -22.44 -19.16
C SER A 325 -21.03 -22.18 -20.67
N ASN A 326 -20.34 -21.12 -21.09
CA ASN A 326 -20.06 -20.78 -22.48
C ASN A 326 -18.60 -20.32 -22.66
N VAL A 327 -17.68 -21.28 -22.75
CA VAL A 327 -16.27 -21.01 -23.07
C VAL A 327 -16.15 -20.52 -24.52
N LEU A 328 -15.67 -19.30 -24.70
CA LEU A 328 -15.43 -18.68 -26.01
C LEU A 328 -14.09 -19.13 -26.60
N TYR A 329 -13.06 -19.21 -25.74
CA TYR A 329 -11.71 -19.60 -26.14
C TYR A 329 -11.07 -20.51 -25.09
N GLU A 330 -10.31 -21.48 -25.55
CA GLU A 330 -9.57 -22.44 -24.74
C GLU A 330 -8.19 -22.68 -25.37
N TRP A 331 -7.13 -22.60 -24.56
CA TRP A 331 -5.75 -22.83 -24.98
C TRP A 331 -5.01 -23.70 -23.97
N THR A 332 -3.95 -24.39 -24.44
CA THR A 332 -2.97 -25.06 -23.58
C THR A 332 -1.58 -24.58 -23.94
N THR A 333 -0.80 -24.13 -22.95
CA THR A 333 0.55 -23.61 -23.14
C THR A 333 1.48 -24.04 -21.99
N THR A 334 2.80 -23.94 -22.20
CA THR A 334 3.82 -24.02 -21.15
C THR A 334 4.27 -22.63 -20.68
N ASP A 335 3.92 -21.58 -21.41
CA ASP A 335 4.28 -20.19 -21.10
C ASP A 335 3.36 -19.63 -20.01
N LYS A 336 3.84 -18.63 -19.26
CA LYS A 336 3.06 -17.93 -18.22
C LYS A 336 2.23 -16.74 -18.76
N ALA A 337 2.08 -16.64 -20.07
CA ALA A 337 1.37 -15.57 -20.76
C ALA A 337 0.80 -16.03 -22.10
N LEU A 338 -0.19 -15.29 -22.62
CA LEU A 338 -0.90 -15.54 -23.86
C LEU A 338 -1.45 -14.22 -24.44
N GLN A 339 -1.12 -13.92 -25.69
CA GLN A 339 -1.74 -12.81 -26.42
C GLN A 339 -3.06 -13.28 -27.07
N THR A 340 -4.18 -12.69 -26.69
CA THR A 340 -5.48 -12.91 -27.33
C THR A 340 -5.79 -11.78 -28.31
N HIS A 341 -6.62 -12.06 -29.32
CA HIS A 341 -6.89 -11.12 -30.40
C HIS A 341 -8.37 -11.14 -30.77
N SER A 342 -8.88 -9.98 -31.22
CA SER A 342 -10.27 -9.83 -31.73
C SER A 342 -11.36 -10.17 -30.70
N LEU A 343 -11.22 -9.68 -29.47
CA LEU A 343 -12.35 -9.58 -28.55
C LEU A 343 -13.33 -8.50 -29.06
N LEU A 344 -14.62 -8.64 -28.72
CA LEU A 344 -15.58 -7.55 -28.88
C LEU A 344 -15.27 -6.42 -27.88
N PRO A 345 -15.36 -5.13 -28.27
CA PRO A 345 -15.30 -3.99 -27.36
C PRO A 345 -16.51 -3.97 -26.41
N GLU A 346 -16.45 -3.12 -25.37
CA GLU A 346 -17.53 -2.89 -24.39
C GLU A 346 -18.08 -4.19 -23.73
N THR A 347 -17.28 -5.27 -23.74
CA THR A 347 -17.70 -6.61 -23.32
C THR A 347 -16.91 -7.03 -22.10
N GLN A 348 -17.63 -7.55 -21.09
CA GLN A 348 -17.02 -8.18 -19.92
C GLN A 348 -16.71 -9.64 -20.21
N TYR A 349 -15.47 -10.04 -19.94
CA TYR A 349 -14.99 -11.41 -20.06
C TYR A 349 -14.60 -11.95 -18.70
N TYR A 350 -14.87 -13.23 -18.48
CA TYR A 350 -14.36 -14.01 -17.38
C TYR A 350 -13.26 -14.93 -17.89
N TRP A 351 -12.17 -15.03 -17.16
CA TRP A 351 -11.06 -15.90 -17.52
C TRP A 351 -10.47 -16.58 -16.30
N ARG A 352 -9.86 -17.74 -16.53
CA ARG A 352 -9.09 -18.47 -15.53
C ARG A 352 -8.04 -19.33 -16.20
N VAL A 353 -7.12 -19.85 -15.40
CA VAL A 353 -6.07 -20.75 -15.87
C VAL A 353 -5.99 -21.95 -14.94
N ASP A 354 -6.35 -23.13 -15.45
CA ASP A 354 -6.16 -24.40 -14.75
C ASP A 354 -4.71 -24.85 -14.90
N VAL A 355 -4.07 -25.29 -13.82
CA VAL A 355 -2.74 -25.92 -13.84
C VAL A 355 -2.91 -27.41 -14.06
N GLU A 356 -2.27 -27.98 -15.07
CA GLU A 356 -2.29 -29.41 -15.37
C GLU A 356 -0.85 -29.97 -15.43
N SER A 357 -0.64 -31.11 -14.77
CA SER A 357 0.68 -31.78 -14.66
C SER A 357 0.52 -33.30 -14.65
N SER A 358 1.64 -34.04 -14.60
CA SER A 358 1.64 -35.51 -14.75
C SER A 358 0.82 -36.29 -13.71
N SER A 359 0.44 -35.68 -12.58
CA SER A 359 -0.39 -36.31 -11.54
C SER A 359 -1.36 -35.36 -10.83
N ASP A 360 -1.23 -34.05 -11.01
CA ASP A 360 -1.95 -33.04 -10.23
C ASP A 360 -2.63 -32.05 -11.18
N LYS A 361 -3.91 -31.76 -10.94
CA LYS A 361 -4.67 -30.70 -11.62
C LYS A 361 -5.25 -29.74 -10.57
N VAL A 362 -5.04 -28.45 -10.76
CA VAL A 362 -5.61 -27.38 -9.92
C VAL A 362 -6.44 -26.46 -10.81
N THR A 363 -7.68 -26.18 -10.39
CA THR A 363 -8.53 -25.20 -11.07
C THR A 363 -8.13 -23.81 -10.62
N GLY A 364 -7.94 -22.87 -11.56
CA GLY A 364 -7.58 -21.49 -11.23
C GLY A 364 -8.75 -20.69 -10.66
N ASP A 365 -8.44 -19.61 -9.95
CA ASP A 365 -9.42 -18.61 -9.55
C ASP A 365 -10.11 -17.98 -10.77
N VAL A 366 -11.35 -17.54 -10.62
CA VAL A 366 -12.08 -16.83 -11.67
C VAL A 366 -11.77 -15.34 -11.60
N TRP A 367 -11.23 -14.81 -12.68
CA TRP A 367 -10.92 -13.40 -12.88
C TRP A 367 -11.84 -12.80 -13.95
N GLN A 368 -11.97 -11.48 -13.96
CA GLN A 368 -12.79 -10.77 -14.95
C GLN A 368 -12.11 -9.49 -15.42
N PHE A 369 -12.37 -9.06 -16.66
CA PHE A 369 -12.01 -7.74 -17.16
C PHE A 369 -13.06 -7.24 -18.15
N THR A 370 -13.04 -5.94 -18.46
CA THR A 370 -13.94 -5.33 -19.46
C THR A 370 -13.13 -4.60 -20.51
N THR A 371 -13.43 -4.84 -21.78
CA THR A 371 -12.71 -4.22 -22.91
C THR A 371 -13.08 -2.75 -23.13
N GLU A 372 -12.17 -2.02 -23.79
CA GLU A 372 -12.30 -0.64 -24.27
C GLU A 372 -13.59 -0.31 -25.04
N ALA A 373 -13.93 0.98 -25.12
CA ALA A 373 -15.04 1.52 -25.92
C ALA A 373 -14.77 1.42 -27.43
N ALA A 374 -15.83 1.24 -28.24
CA ALA A 374 -15.70 1.06 -29.68
C ALA A 374 -15.37 2.36 -30.46
N SER A 375 -15.65 3.53 -29.89
CA SER A 375 -15.44 4.85 -30.51
C SER A 375 -15.25 5.94 -29.46
N GLN A 376 -14.34 6.88 -29.73
CA GLN A 376 -14.12 8.08 -28.90
C GLN A 376 -15.23 9.13 -29.14
N ASN A 377 -15.51 9.96 -28.13
CA ASN A 377 -16.33 11.16 -28.31
C ASN A 377 -15.39 12.38 -28.52
N PRO A 378 -15.34 13.02 -29.70
CA PRO A 378 -14.47 14.18 -29.95
C PRO A 378 -14.94 15.47 -29.23
N ASP A 379 -16.10 15.42 -28.56
CA ASP A 379 -16.62 16.51 -27.73
C ASP A 379 -16.29 16.32 -26.23
N GLU A 380 -15.59 15.25 -25.85
CA GLU A 380 -15.16 14.96 -24.47
C GLU A 380 -13.64 14.65 -24.39
N LEU A 381 -12.99 15.12 -23.32
CA LEU A 381 -11.56 14.89 -23.05
C LEU A 381 -11.34 14.50 -21.58
N THR A 382 -10.90 13.28 -21.31
CA THR A 382 -10.51 12.85 -19.96
C THR A 382 -9.01 13.05 -19.76
N THR A 383 -8.63 13.95 -18.87
CA THR A 383 -7.21 14.19 -18.54
C THR A 383 -6.87 13.67 -17.14
N MET A 384 -5.59 13.33 -16.94
CA MET A 384 -5.08 12.71 -15.72
C MET A 384 -3.73 13.33 -15.34
N ALA A 385 -3.60 13.86 -14.12
CA ALA A 385 -2.32 14.27 -13.54
C ALA A 385 -1.83 13.15 -12.61
N TYR A 386 -0.62 12.64 -12.83
CA TYR A 386 -0.11 11.50 -12.08
C TYR A 386 1.42 11.45 -11.96
N ASN A 387 1.93 11.74 -10.77
CA ASN A 387 3.29 11.33 -10.38
C ASN A 387 3.29 9.82 -10.10
N ILE A 388 4.09 9.05 -10.85
CA ILE A 388 4.12 7.58 -10.75
C ILE A 388 5.21 7.03 -9.82
N TRP A 389 5.93 7.88 -9.09
CA TRP A 389 6.98 7.55 -8.11
C TRP A 389 8.03 6.53 -8.58
N HIS A 390 9.18 7.05 -8.99
CA HIS A 390 10.32 6.28 -9.49
C HIS A 390 9.91 5.29 -10.61
N ALA A 391 9.40 5.82 -11.72
CA ALA A 391 8.99 5.09 -12.91
C ALA A 391 7.91 4.02 -12.66
N GLY A 392 7.01 4.20 -11.68
CA GLY A 392 5.99 3.20 -11.34
C GLY A 392 6.58 1.94 -10.73
N SER A 393 7.73 2.02 -10.05
CA SER A 393 8.49 0.83 -9.62
C SER A 393 8.83 0.76 -8.13
N ALA A 394 8.63 1.85 -7.36
CA ALA A 394 9.05 1.88 -5.96
C ALA A 394 8.24 0.97 -5.01
N PRO A 395 6.90 0.81 -5.13
CA PRO A 395 6.14 -0.10 -4.27
C PRO A 395 6.39 -1.59 -4.57
N ASP A 396 6.32 -2.01 -5.84
CA ASP A 396 6.74 -3.33 -6.31
C ASP A 396 7.43 -3.24 -7.69
N PRO A 397 8.77 -3.37 -7.76
CA PRO A 397 9.54 -3.28 -9.01
C PRO A 397 9.20 -4.34 -10.08
N LEU A 398 8.37 -5.34 -9.76
CA LEU A 398 7.93 -6.38 -10.70
C LEU A 398 6.50 -6.19 -11.20
N ARG A 399 5.71 -5.29 -10.59
CA ARG A 399 4.25 -5.20 -10.81
C ARG A 399 3.66 -3.80 -10.82
N SER A 400 4.22 -2.83 -10.09
CA SER A 400 3.63 -1.49 -10.00
C SER A 400 3.47 -0.80 -11.37
N GLN A 401 4.36 -1.05 -12.34
CA GLN A 401 4.23 -0.53 -13.70
C GLN A 401 2.98 -1.09 -14.42
N GLU A 402 2.65 -2.36 -14.22
CA GLU A 402 1.41 -2.95 -14.73
C GLU A 402 0.19 -2.26 -14.10
N TYR A 403 0.22 -2.06 -12.78
CA TYR A 403 -0.88 -1.43 -12.07
C TYR A 403 -1.05 0.07 -12.42
N VAL A 404 0.02 0.80 -12.74
CA VAL A 404 -0.03 2.15 -13.33
C VAL A 404 -0.73 2.12 -14.68
N TYR A 405 -0.36 1.20 -15.58
CA TYR A 405 -1.04 1.02 -16.87
C TYR A 405 -2.53 0.68 -16.67
N GLU A 406 -2.84 -0.24 -15.76
CA GLU A 406 -4.22 -0.67 -15.46
C GLU A 406 -5.07 0.44 -14.84
N GLN A 407 -4.50 1.30 -13.99
CA GLN A 407 -5.18 2.51 -13.51
C GLN A 407 -5.48 3.47 -14.65
N ILE A 408 -4.53 3.74 -15.54
CA ILE A 408 -4.72 4.61 -16.70
C ILE A 408 -5.85 4.08 -17.60
N ILE A 409 -5.84 2.80 -18.00
CA ILE A 409 -6.91 2.25 -18.85
C ILE A 409 -8.26 2.13 -18.14
N HIS A 410 -8.29 1.77 -16.85
CA HIS A 410 -9.54 1.67 -16.09
C HIS A 410 -10.19 3.05 -15.86
N SER A 411 -9.37 4.10 -15.71
CA SER A 411 -9.84 5.49 -15.59
C SER A 411 -10.44 6.06 -16.88
N GLY A 412 -10.13 5.43 -18.03
CA GLY A 412 -10.50 5.92 -19.35
C GLY A 412 -9.66 7.08 -19.90
N ALA A 413 -8.60 7.52 -19.20
CA ALA A 413 -7.84 8.75 -19.54
C ALA A 413 -7.31 8.81 -20.99
N ASP A 414 -7.53 9.96 -21.63
CA ASP A 414 -7.12 10.29 -23.00
C ASP A 414 -5.77 11.02 -23.03
N VAL A 415 -5.51 11.89 -22.04
CA VAL A 415 -4.26 12.65 -21.88
C VAL A 415 -3.72 12.46 -20.47
N ILE A 416 -2.43 12.11 -20.35
CA ILE A 416 -1.77 11.92 -19.05
C ILE A 416 -0.60 12.89 -18.90
N PHE A 417 -0.69 13.77 -17.90
CA PHE A 417 0.38 14.63 -17.40
C PHE A 417 1.19 13.86 -16.37
N MET A 418 2.30 13.24 -16.79
CA MET A 418 3.08 12.34 -15.93
C MET A 418 4.32 13.00 -15.35
N GLN A 419 4.61 12.68 -14.09
CA GLN A 419 5.82 13.03 -13.36
C GLN A 419 6.52 11.75 -12.86
N GLU A 420 7.82 11.83 -12.57
CA GLU A 420 8.71 10.71 -12.21
C GLU A 420 8.72 9.53 -13.19
N ALA A 421 8.56 9.78 -14.49
CA ALA A 421 8.44 8.72 -15.49
C ALA A 421 9.75 7.92 -15.72
N TYR A 422 10.92 8.57 -15.63
CA TYR A 422 12.28 8.01 -15.46
C TYR A 422 12.59 6.65 -16.15
N GLY A 423 12.28 6.48 -17.44
CA GLY A 423 12.57 5.26 -18.19
C GLY A 423 11.34 4.46 -18.62
N TYR A 424 10.17 4.73 -18.03
CA TYR A 424 8.93 4.03 -18.36
C TYR A 424 8.19 4.64 -19.57
N GLN A 425 8.52 5.87 -19.98
CA GLN A 425 7.81 6.63 -21.03
C GLN A 425 7.54 5.81 -22.30
N GLU A 426 8.59 5.31 -22.96
CA GLU A 426 8.46 4.59 -24.23
C GLU A 426 7.68 3.27 -24.07
N ALA A 427 7.88 2.56 -22.96
CA ALA A 427 7.18 1.30 -22.70
C ALA A 427 5.68 1.50 -22.46
N LEU A 428 5.32 2.53 -21.68
CA LEU A 428 3.93 2.88 -21.39
C LEU A 428 3.20 3.40 -22.64
N ALA A 429 3.81 4.31 -23.41
CA ALA A 429 3.21 4.84 -24.64
C ALA A 429 2.91 3.73 -25.66
N ASN A 430 3.88 2.84 -25.91
CA ASN A 430 3.70 1.69 -26.80
C ASN A 430 2.61 0.71 -26.30
N ARG A 431 2.41 0.59 -24.98
CA ARG A 431 1.39 -0.31 -24.40
C ARG A 431 -0.02 0.31 -24.38
N LEU A 432 -0.13 1.62 -24.21
CA LEU A 432 -1.37 2.37 -24.36
C LEU A 432 -1.77 2.55 -25.83
N GLY A 433 -0.80 2.52 -26.75
CA GLY A 433 -0.99 2.89 -28.15
C GLY A 433 -1.15 4.41 -28.34
N PHE A 434 -0.57 5.20 -27.43
CA PHE A 434 -0.67 6.66 -27.38
C PHE A 434 0.58 7.31 -27.98
N GLU A 435 0.43 8.51 -28.53
CA GLU A 435 1.57 9.39 -28.83
C GLU A 435 2.08 10.05 -27.54
N TYR A 436 3.34 10.47 -27.47
CA TYR A 436 3.91 11.06 -26.25
C TYR A 436 5.06 12.03 -26.53
N ARG A 437 5.31 12.96 -25.59
CA ARG A 437 6.47 13.87 -25.56
C ARG A 437 7.20 13.77 -24.21
N THR A 438 8.52 13.76 -24.26
CA THR A 438 9.46 13.88 -23.12
C THR A 438 10.73 14.57 -23.59
N SER A 439 11.48 15.21 -22.69
CA SER A 439 12.80 15.79 -22.98
C SER A 439 13.88 14.71 -23.21
N GLY A 440 13.69 13.53 -22.63
CA GLY A 440 14.67 12.45 -22.66
C GLY A 440 14.16 11.17 -21.99
N ALA A 441 14.76 10.04 -22.38
CA ALA A 441 14.29 8.72 -21.98
C ALA A 441 14.36 8.43 -20.46
N ASN A 442 15.19 9.15 -19.70
CA ASN A 442 15.31 8.98 -18.24
C ASN A 442 14.86 10.23 -17.46
N ASP A 443 14.16 11.16 -18.11
CA ASP A 443 13.82 12.45 -17.52
C ASP A 443 12.49 12.39 -16.75
N ASN A 444 12.18 13.46 -16.01
CA ASN A 444 11.06 13.54 -15.08
C ASN A 444 9.68 13.46 -15.77
N LEU A 445 9.45 14.38 -16.72
CA LEU A 445 8.13 14.64 -17.28
C LEU A 445 7.83 13.79 -18.51
N ALA A 446 6.55 13.53 -18.70
CA ALA A 446 5.99 13.18 -20.00
C ALA A 446 4.57 13.72 -20.15
N ILE A 447 4.14 13.93 -21.40
CA ILE A 447 2.72 13.96 -21.77
C ILE A 447 2.47 12.76 -22.66
N PHE A 448 1.39 12.04 -22.40
CA PHE A 448 0.83 11.01 -23.28
C PHE A 448 -0.52 11.48 -23.81
N SER A 449 -0.84 11.13 -25.06
CA SER A 449 -2.11 11.49 -25.70
C SER A 449 -2.63 10.36 -26.60
N ARG A 450 -3.90 10.02 -26.42
CA ARG A 450 -4.69 9.16 -27.32
C ARG A 450 -4.98 9.85 -28.67
N TYR A 451 -4.99 11.18 -28.66
CA TYR A 451 -5.20 12.05 -29.82
C TYR A 451 -3.85 12.45 -30.46
N PRO A 452 -3.77 12.63 -31.79
CA PRO A 452 -2.54 13.03 -32.46
C PRO A 452 -1.93 14.32 -31.90
N ILE A 453 -0.63 14.30 -31.65
CA ILE A 453 0.17 15.48 -31.30
C ILE A 453 0.50 16.22 -32.60
N VAL A 454 -0.03 17.43 -32.74
CA VAL A 454 0.09 18.24 -33.97
C VAL A 454 1.08 19.40 -33.84
N ASP A 455 1.47 19.78 -32.62
CA ASP A 455 2.62 20.68 -32.39
C ASP A 455 3.33 20.41 -31.04
N GLU A 456 4.62 20.73 -31.01
CA GLU A 456 5.51 20.61 -29.84
C GLU A 456 5.67 21.98 -29.15
N LEU A 457 4.79 22.28 -28.20
CA LEU A 457 4.73 23.59 -27.56
C LEU A 457 5.92 23.84 -26.63
N GLY A 458 6.69 24.90 -26.90
CA GLY A 458 7.83 25.30 -26.08
C GLY A 458 8.95 24.24 -25.95
N ASN A 459 9.85 24.47 -25.00
CA ASN A 459 10.84 23.46 -24.60
C ASN A 459 10.19 22.47 -23.60
N CYS A 460 10.56 21.20 -23.69
CA CYS A 460 10.30 20.20 -22.67
C CYS A 460 11.56 20.04 -21.79
N ASP A 461 11.42 20.13 -20.47
CA ASP A 461 12.47 19.86 -19.48
C ASP A 461 11.92 19.20 -18.20
N SER A 462 12.60 19.31 -17.06
CA SER A 462 12.20 18.70 -15.79
C SER A 462 11.03 19.39 -15.07
N HIS A 463 10.65 20.61 -15.47
CA HIS A 463 9.62 21.44 -14.81
C HIS A 463 8.40 21.73 -15.69
N ILE A 464 8.58 21.75 -17.01
CA ILE A 464 7.52 21.98 -18.00
C ILE A 464 7.72 21.08 -19.23
N CYS A 465 6.62 20.55 -19.76
CA CYS A 465 6.55 19.95 -21.08
C CYS A 465 5.18 20.30 -21.69
N GLY A 466 5.08 20.51 -23.00
CA GLY A 466 3.82 20.91 -23.66
C GLY A 466 3.60 20.30 -25.03
N VAL A 467 2.35 20.02 -25.40
CA VAL A 467 1.92 19.59 -26.74
C VAL A 467 0.54 20.13 -27.11
N ARG A 468 0.34 20.42 -28.40
CA ARG A 468 -0.99 20.67 -28.98
C ARG A 468 -1.55 19.36 -29.52
N ILE A 469 -2.76 19.01 -29.13
CA ILE A 469 -3.47 17.82 -29.63
C ILE A 469 -4.59 18.21 -30.61
N ASP A 470 -4.88 17.34 -31.58
CA ASP A 470 -6.05 17.45 -32.47
C ASP A 470 -7.08 16.37 -32.11
N MET A 471 -8.21 16.81 -31.55
CA MET A 471 -9.33 15.92 -31.20
C MET A 471 -10.24 15.60 -32.39
N GLY A 472 -9.92 16.13 -33.57
CA GLY A 472 -10.74 16.05 -34.77
C GLY A 472 -11.78 17.16 -34.84
N ASN A 473 -12.52 17.21 -35.96
CA ASN A 473 -13.52 18.25 -36.27
C ASN A 473 -13.01 19.71 -36.24
N GLY A 474 -11.70 19.94 -36.08
CA GLY A 474 -11.09 21.26 -35.87
C GLY A 474 -10.93 21.67 -34.42
N LYS A 475 -11.17 20.77 -33.46
CA LYS A 475 -10.96 21.00 -32.02
C LYS A 475 -9.51 20.69 -31.65
N GLN A 476 -8.83 21.69 -31.10
CA GLN A 476 -7.46 21.57 -30.61
C GLN A 476 -7.40 22.01 -29.15
N VAL A 477 -6.48 21.43 -28.39
CA VAL A 477 -6.23 21.76 -26.98
C VAL A 477 -4.72 21.82 -26.76
N ASP A 478 -4.27 22.87 -26.07
CA ASP A 478 -2.88 23.02 -25.64
C ASP A 478 -2.72 22.40 -24.26
N THR A 479 -1.84 21.40 -24.14
CA THR A 479 -1.75 20.53 -22.97
C THR A 479 -0.34 20.55 -22.38
N TYR A 480 -0.20 20.74 -21.07
CA TYR A 480 1.08 20.89 -20.40
C TYR A 480 1.20 20.01 -19.15
N SER A 481 2.27 19.23 -19.06
CA SER A 481 2.70 18.55 -17.83
C SER A 481 3.72 19.43 -17.12
N ILE A 482 3.57 19.62 -15.80
CA ILE A 482 4.54 20.36 -14.99
C ILE A 482 4.97 19.59 -13.73
N TRP A 483 6.08 20.02 -13.15
CA TRP A 483 6.52 19.60 -11.82
C TRP A 483 7.20 20.76 -11.08
N LEU A 484 6.64 21.16 -9.95
CA LEU A 484 7.26 22.12 -9.03
C LEU A 484 8.09 21.36 -7.98
N THR A 485 9.12 21.99 -7.44
CA THR A 485 10.15 21.25 -6.69
C THR A 485 9.65 20.72 -5.33
N SER A 486 10.05 19.49 -5.00
CA SER A 486 9.91 18.91 -3.66
C SER A 486 10.93 19.45 -2.64
N ASN A 487 11.94 20.23 -3.08
CA ASN A 487 12.86 20.92 -2.17
C ASN A 487 12.12 21.93 -1.27
N ASN A 488 12.61 22.11 -0.03
CA ASN A 488 11.90 22.84 1.02
C ASN A 488 10.45 22.30 1.12
N ASP A 489 10.38 21.02 1.47
CA ASP A 489 9.20 20.16 1.57
C ASP A 489 8.12 20.77 2.46
N ILE A 490 7.31 21.65 1.87
CA ILE A 490 6.31 22.42 2.58
C ILE A 490 5.25 21.51 3.19
N VAL A 491 5.00 20.37 2.56
CA VAL A 491 4.00 19.37 2.91
C VAL A 491 4.35 18.69 4.24
N ASN A 492 5.61 18.31 4.47
CA ASN A 492 6.09 17.82 5.76
C ASN A 492 6.46 18.93 6.76
N LEU A 493 6.73 20.17 6.34
CA LEU A 493 6.92 21.31 7.25
C LEU A 493 5.60 21.85 7.81
N LEU A 494 4.50 21.72 7.07
CA LEU A 494 3.15 22.13 7.49
C LEU A 494 2.69 21.50 8.82
N PRO A 495 2.88 20.20 9.14
CA PRO A 495 2.55 19.66 10.45
C PRO A 495 3.52 20.07 11.59
N ASP A 496 4.69 20.66 11.32
CA ASP A 496 5.69 20.97 12.36
C ASP A 496 5.38 22.29 13.10
N PRO A 497 5.04 22.27 14.40
CA PRO A 497 4.66 23.47 15.16
C PRO A 497 5.83 24.42 15.47
N SER A 498 7.07 24.09 15.08
CA SER A 498 8.22 25.00 15.20
C SER A 498 8.24 26.08 14.12
N TYR A 499 7.57 25.86 12.97
CA TYR A 499 7.46 26.81 11.87
C TYR A 499 6.21 27.68 12.01
N SER A 500 6.36 29.01 11.86
CA SER A 500 5.21 29.92 11.79
C SER A 500 4.54 29.88 10.41
N ASN A 501 3.26 30.26 10.35
CA ASN A 501 2.53 30.32 9.07
C ASN A 501 3.17 31.32 8.08
N GLN A 502 3.92 32.34 8.54
CA GLN A 502 4.63 33.26 7.65
C GLN A 502 5.86 32.60 7.03
N GLU A 503 6.68 31.88 7.82
CA GLU A 503 7.86 31.18 7.29
C GLU A 503 7.48 30.12 6.26
N LEU A 504 6.32 29.48 6.43
CA LEU A 504 5.75 28.55 5.46
C LEU A 504 5.28 29.26 4.18
N VAL A 505 4.59 30.39 4.28
CA VAL A 505 4.19 31.22 3.12
C VAL A 505 5.41 31.74 2.35
N ASP A 506 6.43 32.25 3.05
CA ASP A 506 7.69 32.73 2.46
C ASP A 506 8.47 31.58 1.78
N THR A 507 8.34 30.34 2.30
CA THR A 507 8.96 29.14 1.71
C THR A 507 8.24 28.70 0.43
N ASP A 508 6.90 28.72 0.43
CA ASP A 508 6.09 28.38 -0.74
C ASP A 508 6.24 29.41 -1.87
N ASP A 509 6.28 30.71 -1.54
CA ASP A 509 6.49 31.80 -2.50
C ASP A 509 7.79 31.61 -3.31
N LEU A 510 8.91 31.43 -2.59
CA LEU A 510 10.24 31.34 -3.18
C LEU A 510 10.48 30.00 -3.90
N ALA A 511 9.90 28.90 -3.42
CA ALA A 511 10.15 27.57 -3.97
C ALA A 511 9.21 27.18 -5.12
N ARG A 512 7.99 27.74 -5.16
CA ARG A 512 6.89 27.23 -6.00
C ARG A 512 6.07 28.32 -6.68
N ALA A 513 5.66 29.37 -5.97
CA ALA A 513 4.85 30.43 -6.58
C ALA A 513 5.62 31.23 -7.66
N GLN A 514 6.86 31.65 -7.35
CA GLN A 514 7.71 32.35 -8.31
C GLN A 514 8.05 31.50 -9.57
N PRO A 515 8.46 30.21 -9.44
CA PRO A 515 8.56 29.32 -10.60
C PRO A 515 7.26 29.12 -11.38
N LEU A 516 6.09 29.08 -10.72
CA LEU A 516 4.81 28.92 -11.40
C LEU A 516 4.44 30.18 -12.21
N GLU A 517 4.74 31.38 -11.73
CA GLU A 517 4.56 32.63 -12.49
C GLU A 517 5.37 32.60 -13.79
N ASP A 518 6.65 32.19 -13.72
CA ASP A 518 7.51 32.03 -14.90
C ASP A 518 6.97 30.95 -15.86
N ILE A 519 6.46 29.83 -15.34
CA ILE A 519 5.86 28.73 -16.12
C ILE A 519 4.58 29.18 -16.82
N LEU A 520 3.59 29.73 -16.10
CA LEU A 520 2.33 30.17 -16.70
C LEU A 520 2.56 31.34 -17.67
N THR A 521 3.46 32.27 -17.33
CA THR A 521 3.91 33.34 -18.23
C THR A 521 4.63 32.79 -19.46
N GLN A 522 5.19 31.58 -19.45
CA GLN A 522 5.74 30.93 -20.66
C GLN A 522 4.67 30.22 -21.48
N ILE A 523 3.77 29.48 -20.85
CA ILE A 523 2.61 28.83 -21.48
C ILE A 523 1.78 29.86 -22.27
N GLU A 524 1.55 31.05 -21.71
CA GLU A 524 0.81 32.15 -22.35
C GLU A 524 1.54 32.82 -23.54
N LYS A 525 2.82 32.51 -23.78
CA LYS A 525 3.55 32.93 -25.00
C LYS A 525 3.53 31.87 -26.09
N ASP A 526 3.47 30.60 -25.69
CA ASP A 526 3.58 29.44 -26.59
C ASP A 526 2.20 28.95 -27.06
N SER A 527 1.14 29.17 -26.28
CA SER A 527 -0.26 28.83 -26.62
C SER A 527 -0.92 29.88 -27.52
N GLU A 528 -1.91 29.48 -28.33
CA GLU A 528 -2.68 30.42 -29.18
C GLU A 528 -3.95 30.92 -28.49
N GLN A 529 -4.32 32.19 -28.72
CA GLN A 529 -5.38 32.89 -27.97
C GLN A 529 -6.76 32.21 -28.00
N ASP A 530 -7.12 31.56 -29.10
CA ASP A 530 -8.43 30.92 -29.29
C ASP A 530 -8.42 29.41 -28.96
N ILE A 531 -7.27 28.86 -28.56
CA ILE A 531 -7.09 27.45 -28.21
C ILE A 531 -7.11 27.30 -26.67
N PRO A 532 -7.94 26.42 -26.09
CA PRO A 532 -7.98 26.22 -24.66
C PRO A 532 -6.73 25.49 -24.14
N VAL A 533 -6.33 25.83 -22.92
CA VAL A 533 -5.13 25.31 -22.26
C VAL A 533 -5.50 24.46 -21.05
N ILE A 534 -4.87 23.29 -20.90
CA ILE A 534 -4.94 22.44 -19.70
C ILE A 534 -3.52 22.18 -19.18
N VAL A 535 -3.29 22.42 -17.89
CA VAL A 535 -1.99 22.26 -17.22
C VAL A 535 -2.17 21.29 -16.05
N GLY A 536 -1.41 20.21 -15.98
CA GLY A 536 -1.52 19.23 -14.90
C GLY A 536 -0.18 18.74 -14.35
N GLY A 537 -0.21 18.27 -13.10
CA GLY A 537 0.94 17.60 -12.48
C GLY A 537 1.05 17.84 -10.98
N ASP A 538 2.25 17.56 -10.46
CA ASP A 538 2.62 17.68 -9.05
C ASP A 538 3.21 19.07 -8.76
N PHE A 539 2.51 19.83 -7.91
CA PHE A 539 2.87 21.18 -7.50
C PHE A 539 3.66 21.18 -6.17
N ASN A 540 3.86 20.02 -5.53
CA ASN A 540 4.55 19.87 -4.25
C ASN A 540 4.05 20.77 -3.10
N THR A 541 2.80 21.26 -3.15
CA THR A 541 2.22 22.16 -2.14
C THR A 541 0.69 22.11 -2.10
N LEU A 542 0.10 22.56 -1.00
CA LEU A 542 -1.35 22.66 -0.82
C LEU A 542 -1.91 23.94 -1.47
N SER A 543 -3.14 23.87 -1.98
CA SER A 543 -3.90 25.07 -2.35
C SER A 543 -4.37 25.84 -1.11
N TYR A 544 -4.34 27.17 -1.16
CA TYR A 544 -4.97 28.03 -0.15
C TYR A 544 -6.46 27.69 0.08
N VAL A 545 -7.13 27.14 -0.94
CA VAL A 545 -8.53 26.70 -0.90
C VAL A 545 -8.72 25.53 0.08
N ASP A 546 -7.72 24.66 0.20
CA ASP A 546 -7.72 23.50 1.09
C ASP A 546 -7.22 23.86 2.51
N THR A 547 -6.57 25.02 2.70
CA THR A 547 -5.90 25.42 3.95
C THR A 547 -6.56 26.60 4.70
N THR A 548 -7.89 26.63 4.66
CA THR A 548 -8.71 27.70 5.26
C THR A 548 -8.86 27.58 6.78
N ALA A 549 -9.40 28.63 7.41
CA ALA A 549 -9.82 28.59 8.82
C ALA A 549 -10.88 27.50 9.14
N GLU A 550 -11.62 26.99 8.15
CA GLU A 550 -12.64 25.96 8.32
C GLU A 550 -12.05 24.55 8.22
N THR A 551 -11.15 24.29 7.27
CA THR A 551 -10.40 23.02 7.23
C THR A 551 -9.41 22.90 8.39
N ASN A 552 -8.86 24.03 8.85
CA ASN A 552 -7.96 24.15 10.00
C ASN A 552 -6.83 23.11 9.97
N ILE A 553 -6.25 22.91 8.78
CA ILE A 553 -5.35 21.79 8.54
C ILE A 553 -4.11 21.88 9.45
N PHE A 554 -3.74 20.74 10.03
CA PHE A 554 -2.69 20.60 11.05
C PHE A 554 -2.85 21.52 12.29
N GLY A 555 -4.05 22.10 12.51
CA GLY A 555 -4.33 23.02 13.62
C GLY A 555 -3.85 24.45 13.41
N ARG A 556 -3.48 24.85 12.18
CA ARG A 556 -2.89 26.18 11.88
C ARG A 556 -3.88 27.33 11.73
N GLY A 557 -5.19 27.07 11.76
CA GLY A 557 -6.21 27.99 11.25
C GLY A 557 -6.03 28.21 9.74
N ASN A 558 -6.19 29.45 9.29
CA ASN A 558 -5.96 29.82 7.90
C ASN A 558 -4.46 29.99 7.62
N ILE A 559 -3.97 29.39 6.53
CA ILE A 559 -2.69 29.72 5.91
C ILE A 559 -2.94 29.96 4.41
N ASP A 560 -2.39 31.04 3.87
CA ASP A 560 -2.66 31.52 2.51
C ASP A 560 -1.47 31.24 1.61
N LEU A 561 -1.33 29.98 1.15
CA LEU A 561 -0.20 29.52 0.36
C LEU A 561 -0.24 30.14 -1.06
N PRO A 562 0.78 30.92 -1.47
CA PRO A 562 0.71 31.78 -2.64
C PRO A 562 0.72 31.03 -3.97
N THR A 563 1.23 29.80 -4.06
CA THR A 563 1.36 29.08 -5.34
C THR A 563 0.04 29.02 -6.11
N MET A 564 -1.07 28.64 -5.46
CA MET A 564 -2.37 28.59 -6.16
C MET A 564 -3.02 29.96 -6.39
N ARG A 565 -2.51 31.04 -5.78
CA ARG A 565 -2.92 32.42 -6.14
C ARG A 565 -2.34 32.88 -7.47
N VAL A 566 -1.19 32.34 -7.87
CA VAL A 566 -0.57 32.63 -9.17
C VAL A 566 -1.43 32.08 -10.32
N ALA A 567 -1.97 30.87 -10.13
CA ALA A 567 -2.96 30.29 -11.04
C ALA A 567 -4.22 31.18 -11.17
N ASP A 568 -4.79 31.63 -10.04
CA ASP A 568 -5.93 32.57 -10.03
C ASP A 568 -5.61 33.86 -10.82
N SER A 569 -4.43 34.48 -10.61
CA SER A 569 -4.08 35.75 -11.28
C SER A 569 -3.83 35.59 -12.78
N HIS A 570 -3.39 34.42 -13.24
CA HIS A 570 -3.35 34.06 -14.66
C HIS A 570 -4.73 33.65 -15.20
N ASN A 571 -5.78 33.56 -14.37
CA ASN A 571 -7.14 33.10 -14.74
C ASN A 571 -7.18 31.62 -15.17
N TYR A 572 -6.38 30.77 -14.51
CA TYR A 572 -6.55 29.31 -14.57
C TYR A 572 -7.47 28.83 -13.44
N VAL A 573 -8.29 27.83 -13.72
CA VAL A 573 -9.27 27.25 -12.79
C VAL A 573 -8.79 25.88 -12.30
N ASP A 574 -8.76 25.67 -10.98
CA ASP A 574 -8.57 24.36 -10.34
C ASP A 574 -9.82 23.49 -10.56
N SER A 575 -9.79 22.67 -11.62
CA SER A 575 -10.95 21.90 -12.07
C SER A 575 -11.52 20.95 -11.01
N TYR A 576 -10.67 20.43 -10.12
CA TYR A 576 -11.13 19.59 -9.02
C TYR A 576 -11.96 20.37 -8.02
N ARG A 577 -11.60 21.62 -7.71
CA ARG A 577 -12.35 22.47 -6.75
C ARG A 577 -13.54 23.19 -7.36
N GLU A 578 -13.57 23.39 -8.68
CA GLU A 578 -14.77 23.83 -9.39
C GLU A 578 -15.87 22.77 -9.30
N VAL A 579 -15.55 21.50 -9.62
CA VAL A 579 -16.51 20.39 -9.53
C VAL A 579 -16.80 20.01 -8.07
N ASN A 580 -15.79 20.07 -7.19
CA ASN A 580 -15.89 19.64 -5.79
C ASN A 580 -15.60 20.80 -4.79
N PRO A 581 -16.50 21.78 -4.64
CA PRO A 581 -16.28 22.94 -3.77
C PRO A 581 -16.35 22.64 -2.26
N ASP A 582 -16.83 21.46 -1.84
CA ASP A 582 -16.83 21.05 -0.42
C ASP A 582 -15.44 20.53 0.01
N VAL A 583 -14.64 21.43 0.56
CA VAL A 583 -13.26 21.16 1.04
C VAL A 583 -13.19 20.27 2.29
N LEU A 584 -14.29 20.12 3.05
CA LEU A 584 -14.31 19.30 4.26
C LEU A 584 -14.52 17.82 3.94
N HIS A 585 -15.38 17.52 2.96
CA HIS A 585 -15.70 16.15 2.55
C HIS A 585 -14.82 15.69 1.39
N ASN A 586 -14.68 16.50 0.33
CA ASN A 586 -14.05 16.08 -0.93
C ASN A 586 -12.55 16.38 -0.92
N LYS A 587 -11.81 15.83 0.04
CA LYS A 587 -10.42 16.22 0.34
C LYS A 587 -9.42 15.93 -0.79
N CYS A 588 -9.52 14.78 -1.46
CA CYS A 588 -8.55 14.32 -2.47
C CYS A 588 -7.09 14.41 -1.96
N ILE A 589 -6.73 13.55 -1.01
CA ILE A 589 -5.37 13.50 -0.47
C ILE A 589 -4.49 12.75 -1.46
N THR A 590 -3.99 13.47 -2.48
CA THR A 590 -3.16 12.90 -3.56
C THR A 590 -1.80 12.46 -3.03
N TRP A 591 -1.21 13.19 -2.10
CA TRP A 591 0.01 12.75 -1.42
C TRP A 591 -0.24 12.62 0.09
N THR A 592 -0.18 11.44 0.71
CA THR A 592 0.23 10.14 0.16
C THR A 592 -0.70 9.04 0.65
N PRO A 593 -1.47 8.40 -0.25
CA PRO A 593 -2.23 7.18 0.06
C PRO A 593 -1.32 6.05 0.53
N PHE A 594 -0.12 5.92 -0.05
CA PHE A 594 0.81 4.83 0.24
C PHE A 594 1.40 4.90 1.66
N PHE A 595 1.93 6.07 2.08
CA PHE A 595 2.53 6.22 3.41
C PHE A 595 1.48 6.54 4.49
N LYS A 596 0.59 5.58 4.75
CA LYS A 596 -0.55 5.71 5.67
C LYS A 596 -0.10 6.12 7.07
N GLY A 597 -0.60 7.27 7.52
CA GLY A 597 -0.24 7.91 8.79
C GLY A 597 0.85 8.99 8.68
N ASN A 598 1.32 9.35 7.47
CA ASN A 598 2.13 10.54 7.28
C ASN A 598 1.36 11.80 7.73
N SER A 599 1.95 12.57 8.64
CA SER A 599 1.36 13.78 9.21
C SER A 599 1.24 14.96 8.23
N GLY A 600 1.96 14.97 7.12
CA GLY A 600 1.90 16.04 6.12
C GLY A 600 0.81 15.88 5.05
N ALA A 601 0.14 14.72 4.99
CA ALA A 601 -0.63 14.32 3.83
C ALA A 601 -1.75 15.32 3.42
N GLY A 602 -1.81 15.62 2.12
CA GLY A 602 -2.68 16.64 1.52
C GLY A 602 -2.91 16.46 0.02
N ARG A 603 -3.53 17.46 -0.63
CA ARG A 603 -3.70 17.54 -2.09
C ARG A 603 -2.60 18.40 -2.69
N ILE A 604 -1.69 17.79 -3.44
CA ILE A 604 -0.54 18.48 -4.04
C ILE A 604 -0.43 18.30 -5.57
N ASP A 605 -1.26 17.42 -6.13
CA ASP A 605 -1.41 17.21 -7.56
C ASP A 605 -2.67 17.92 -8.04
N PHE A 606 -2.60 18.55 -9.23
CA PHE A 606 -3.66 19.41 -9.74
C PHE A 606 -3.88 19.23 -11.26
N ILE A 607 -5.09 19.54 -11.70
CA ILE A 607 -5.42 19.81 -13.11
C ILE A 607 -6.06 21.19 -13.18
N LEU A 608 -5.35 22.13 -13.81
CA LEU A 608 -5.76 23.50 -14.05
C LEU A 608 -6.18 23.67 -15.51
N TYR A 609 -7.11 24.58 -15.80
CA TYR A 609 -7.49 24.87 -17.18
C TYR A 609 -7.87 26.33 -17.43
N LYS A 610 -7.87 26.75 -18.70
CA LYS A 610 -8.16 28.12 -19.13
C LYS A 610 -8.69 28.15 -20.58
N GLY A 611 -9.75 28.93 -20.81
CA GLY A 611 -10.35 29.17 -22.13
C GLY A 611 -11.88 29.09 -22.11
N ASP A 612 -12.54 29.71 -23.10
CA ASP A 612 -14.01 29.76 -23.18
C ASP A 612 -14.63 28.51 -23.87
N ASN A 613 -13.81 27.68 -24.51
CA ASN A 613 -14.24 26.54 -25.34
C ASN A 613 -14.17 25.17 -24.63
N LEU A 614 -14.07 25.14 -23.29
CA LEU A 614 -14.16 23.92 -22.49
C LEU A 614 -14.78 24.15 -21.10
N SER A 615 -15.33 23.09 -20.49
CA SER A 615 -15.82 23.09 -19.10
C SER A 615 -15.50 21.76 -18.41
N ALA A 616 -15.14 21.79 -17.12
CA ALA A 616 -14.96 20.60 -16.32
C ALA A 616 -16.33 20.03 -15.89
N GLU A 617 -16.64 18.80 -16.31
CA GLU A 617 -17.93 18.14 -16.03
C GLU A 617 -17.88 17.20 -14.83
N GLU A 618 -16.73 16.55 -14.64
CA GLU A 618 -16.47 15.63 -13.54
C GLU A 618 -14.99 15.69 -13.21
N SER A 619 -14.65 15.68 -11.91
CA SER A 619 -13.27 15.60 -11.45
C SER A 619 -13.23 14.79 -10.15
N TYR A 620 -12.28 13.87 -10.06
CA TYR A 620 -12.11 12.94 -8.94
C TYR A 620 -10.65 12.50 -8.83
N CYS A 621 -10.32 11.75 -7.79
CA CYS A 621 -8.94 11.33 -7.54
C CYS A 621 -8.84 9.82 -7.27
N LEU A 622 -7.92 9.14 -7.95
CA LEU A 622 -7.63 7.72 -7.74
C LEU A 622 -6.58 7.58 -6.64
N LEU A 623 -7.06 7.21 -5.45
CA LEU A 623 -6.23 7.05 -4.25
C LEU A 623 -6.02 5.54 -3.97
N ASP A 624 -5.91 5.19 -2.69
CA ASP A 624 -5.72 3.84 -2.15
C ASP A 624 -6.59 2.71 -2.76
N ASP A 625 -7.78 3.06 -3.23
CA ASP A 625 -8.81 2.19 -3.78
C ASP A 625 -8.84 2.15 -5.32
N GLY A 626 -8.02 2.96 -5.97
CA GLY A 626 -7.96 3.07 -7.44
C GLY A 626 -7.39 1.84 -8.16
N HIS A 627 -6.87 0.83 -7.45
CA HIS A 627 -6.45 -0.45 -8.04
C HIS A 627 -6.78 -1.63 -7.11
N SER A 628 -7.16 -2.78 -7.68
CA SER A 628 -7.64 -3.94 -6.90
C SER A 628 -6.55 -4.68 -6.12
N GLU A 629 -5.29 -4.53 -6.52
CA GLU A 629 -4.17 -5.30 -5.97
C GLU A 629 -3.36 -4.49 -4.96
N MET A 630 -2.90 -3.31 -5.37
CA MET A 630 -2.21 -2.32 -4.53
C MET A 630 -2.07 -0.99 -5.27
N HIS A 631 -2.06 0.11 -4.51
CA HIS A 631 -1.75 1.43 -5.05
C HIS A 631 -0.26 1.50 -5.51
N PRO A 632 0.06 1.89 -6.75
CA PRO A 632 1.39 1.66 -7.33
C PRO A 632 2.36 2.86 -7.35
N SER A 633 1.97 4.00 -6.79
CA SER A 633 2.80 5.19 -6.55
C SER A 633 2.61 5.65 -5.09
N ASP A 634 3.43 6.56 -4.57
CA ASP A 634 3.12 7.24 -3.30
C ASP A 634 2.17 8.43 -3.47
N HIS A 635 2.01 8.93 -4.69
CA HIS A 635 0.92 9.81 -5.11
C HIS A 635 -0.30 9.02 -5.61
N GLY A 636 -1.50 9.53 -5.38
CA GLY A 636 -2.72 9.21 -6.14
C GLY A 636 -2.92 10.20 -7.29
N ALA A 637 -3.60 9.76 -8.35
CA ALA A 637 -3.84 10.59 -9.53
C ALA A 637 -5.05 11.51 -9.35
N VAL A 638 -5.02 12.70 -9.98
CA VAL A 638 -6.22 13.52 -10.21
C VAL A 638 -6.70 13.27 -11.63
N LEU A 639 -8.01 13.18 -11.84
CA LEU A 639 -8.64 13.14 -13.15
C LEU A 639 -9.70 14.22 -13.30
N THR A 640 -9.82 14.76 -14.50
CA THR A 640 -10.92 15.64 -14.90
C THR A 640 -11.40 15.27 -16.30
N ARG A 641 -12.71 15.09 -16.47
CA ARG A 641 -13.35 15.02 -17.79
C ARG A 641 -13.92 16.39 -18.17
N PHE A 642 -13.50 16.86 -19.33
CA PHE A 642 -13.94 18.12 -19.92
C PHE A 642 -14.92 17.90 -21.06
N SER A 643 -15.95 18.74 -21.17
CA SER A 643 -16.61 19.01 -22.45
C SER A 643 -15.73 19.97 -23.26
N ILE A 644 -15.58 19.71 -24.56
CA ILE A 644 -14.89 20.60 -25.51
C ILE A 644 -15.90 21.04 -26.57
N TYR A 645 -16.03 22.35 -26.84
CA TYR A 645 -17.15 22.93 -27.61
C TYR A 645 -16.89 23.15 -29.10
#